data_AF-A0A1W9KPH5-F1
#
_entry.id   AF-A0A1W9KPH5-F1
#
_cell.length_a   1.000
_cell.length_b   1.000
_cell.length_c   1.000
_cell.angle_alpha   90.00
_cell.angle_beta   90.00
_cell.angle_gamma   90.00
#
_symmetry.space_group_name_H-M   'P 1'
#
loop_
_entity.id
_entity.type
_entity.pdbx_description
1 polymer ?
#
loop_
_entity_poly.entity_id
_entity_poly.type
_entity_poly.pdbx_seq_one_letter_code
_entity_poly.pdbx_strand_id
1 'polypeptide(L)'
;MLVQRSMSEKSSTQHKKSQSSCSSLHDDNLSNLSQVLIGHKNPVSVEGRLFHNLKYFKREYQNTIKIKSRTLAQRVANLKASRNLRQTDTLELNAAEFAALISRADTRLPFVDFKKTLSNYISVHDLQLVRGGDLNDPSSLEPITIEDAYASYENNRSPFYFCCRSCIKNGETAKPFLKPLDHLDRQGCPVCGDKGAVDKRRLHPDEVRKRIAEHPAGIDLRDSNSTYSSTMSPLTVVCRQCGHKFTREAQDFFEYGSFVACSACVPGPIGESLAVGVVNFLLDTGHDGACTRELTPAHLQDWPGKRSLRHDAYFELPDLSLKIAIEHMGDQHTNPDNKFHLISRVGKQESFQQMLARDKWKQAACERASICWVDIPDLFVNCPTLLDAAKLVASHLIAKTDSKVEQIPGFHDRVEQLENESLVRKLITASGRLPQEESLQKQLDEEKSSVYISAYNPMTRIFTLACSKHKDYGTWTASAGNAIGSNVGDRKGTRCPKCGANKRGAEKRLSEQALDAEAKKYGFKKTFDFAVYVSNAQLLPWVCLNNPEHTIKDSLAHLSRGCRFCRRETATLQHQQREHAKLNAKVKSNGDILLTPPSEYHNNSTKVRVICARSGGCGKEYQITPQKIMDGQLCKCDKDARSAKKRAAAQAFQPPK
;
A
#
# COMPACT_ATOMS: atom_id res chain seq x y z
N MET A 1 44.12 -43.62 15.00
CA MET A 1 44.99 -42.87 14.07
C MET A 1 45.31 -41.53 14.71
N LEU A 2 46.56 -41.45 15.17
CA LEU A 2 47.36 -40.38 15.78
C LEU A 2 47.32 -39.06 14.97
N VAL A 3 47.69 -37.84 15.41
CA VAL A 3 48.05 -37.17 16.67
C VAL A 3 48.27 -35.68 16.35
N GLN A 4 48.16 -34.80 17.35
CA GLN A 4 48.61 -33.40 17.36
C GLN A 4 50.06 -33.20 16.87
N ARG A 5 50.41 -32.05 16.27
CA ARG A 5 51.69 -31.38 16.61
C ARG A 5 51.78 -29.92 16.15
N SER A 6 52.31 -29.16 17.10
CA SER A 6 52.97 -27.85 17.07
C SER A 6 54.19 -27.75 16.15
N MET A 7 54.53 -26.52 15.71
CA MET A 7 55.89 -25.93 15.56
C MET A 7 55.72 -24.39 15.60
N SER A 8 56.34 -23.56 16.44
CA SER A 8 57.74 -23.30 16.84
C SER A 8 58.61 -22.61 15.77
N GLU A 9 58.86 -21.32 16.00
CA GLU A 9 60.11 -20.54 15.87
C GLU A 9 60.92 -20.47 14.56
N LYS A 10 61.23 -19.21 14.17
CA LYS A 10 62.56 -18.61 13.88
C LYS A 10 62.34 -17.24 13.21
N SER A 11 62.57 -16.07 13.82
CA SER A 11 63.84 -15.40 14.20
C SER A 11 64.76 -15.03 13.01
N SER A 12 64.82 -13.74 12.65
CA SER A 12 66.05 -12.97 12.36
C SER A 12 65.71 -11.49 12.08
N THR A 13 65.85 -10.57 13.05
CA THR A 13 66.98 -9.65 13.31
C THR A 13 67.31 -8.57 12.27
N GLN A 14 67.18 -7.31 12.74
CA GLN A 14 68.05 -6.12 12.53
C GLN A 14 68.07 -5.48 11.11
N HIS A 15 68.06 -4.16 10.89
CA HIS A 15 68.63 -3.03 11.63
C HIS A 15 67.99 -1.66 11.25
N LYS A 16 67.76 -0.82 12.28
CA LYS A 16 68.03 0.63 12.47
C LYS A 16 67.90 1.67 11.33
N LYS A 17 67.14 2.74 11.67
CA LYS A 17 67.38 4.22 11.61
C LYS A 17 67.81 4.82 10.26
N SER A 18 67.19 5.88 9.73
CA SER A 18 67.14 7.28 10.23
C SER A 18 66.11 8.10 9.39
N GLN A 19 65.18 8.86 9.98
CA GLN A 19 65.22 10.30 10.33
C GLN A 19 65.29 11.33 9.17
N SER A 20 64.44 12.36 9.30
CA SER A 20 64.41 13.69 8.65
C SER A 20 63.82 13.72 7.23
N SER A 21 63.08 14.72 6.77
CA SER A 21 62.36 15.90 7.32
C SER A 21 61.71 16.58 6.09
N CYS A 22 60.65 17.39 6.30
CA CYS A 22 60.16 18.52 5.46
C CYS A 22 60.54 18.56 3.96
N SER A 23 59.64 18.73 2.99
CA SER A 23 58.80 19.93 2.83
C SER A 23 57.95 19.84 1.54
N SER A 24 56.95 20.72 1.48
CA SER A 24 56.38 21.41 0.29
C SER A 24 55.65 20.62 -0.80
N LEU A 25 54.35 20.93 -0.85
CA LEU A 25 53.43 20.98 -1.98
C LEU A 25 54.09 21.42 -3.31
N HIS A 26 53.91 20.64 -4.38
CA HIS A 26 53.27 21.07 -5.62
C HIS A 26 53.00 19.88 -6.55
N ASP A 27 52.17 20.16 -7.54
CA ASP A 27 51.37 19.31 -8.41
C ASP A 27 52.09 18.22 -9.23
N ASP A 28 51.22 17.43 -9.86
CA ASP A 28 51.44 16.49 -10.98
C ASP A 28 51.69 15.02 -10.61
N ASN A 29 50.65 14.19 -10.76
CA ASN A 29 50.66 13.11 -11.76
C ASN A 29 49.35 12.31 -11.78
N LEU A 30 48.50 12.64 -12.76
CA LEU A 30 47.50 11.73 -13.32
C LEU A 30 48.22 10.72 -14.24
N SER A 31 48.64 9.58 -13.70
CA SER A 31 48.75 8.30 -14.43
C SER A 31 49.42 7.24 -13.55
N ASN A 32 48.62 6.41 -12.91
CA ASN A 32 48.88 4.98 -12.66
C ASN A 32 47.90 4.47 -11.61
N LEU A 33 46.85 3.78 -12.08
CA LEU A 33 46.12 2.76 -11.33
C LEU A 33 45.16 2.03 -12.29
N SER A 34 45.77 1.32 -13.25
CA SER A 34 45.14 0.14 -13.84
C SER A 34 45.76 -1.08 -13.16
N GLN A 35 44.91 -2.06 -12.85
CA GLN A 35 45.20 -3.35 -12.22
C GLN A 35 45.22 -3.35 -10.69
N VAL A 36 44.06 -3.61 -10.08
CA VAL A 36 43.74 -4.82 -9.29
C VAL A 36 42.23 -4.76 -8.96
N LEU A 37 41.58 -5.94 -8.85
CA LEU A 37 40.18 -6.23 -8.50
C LEU A 37 39.26 -6.62 -9.68
N ILE A 38 39.50 -7.84 -10.19
CA ILE A 38 38.47 -8.72 -10.73
C ILE A 38 37.70 -9.30 -9.52
N GLY A 39 36.37 -9.11 -9.49
CA GLY A 39 35.52 -9.75 -8.48
C GLY A 39 34.06 -9.28 -8.48
N HIS A 40 33.23 -9.93 -9.30
CA HIS A 40 31.76 -10.01 -9.24
C HIS A 40 30.92 -8.71 -9.24
N LYS A 41 30.39 -8.32 -10.40
CA LYS A 41 29.05 -7.71 -10.51
C LYS A 41 28.32 -8.18 -11.78
N ASN A 42 27.14 -8.76 -11.58
CA ASN A 42 26.13 -8.98 -12.62
C ASN A 42 25.43 -7.64 -12.89
N PRO A 43 25.48 -7.05 -14.10
CA PRO A 43 24.69 -5.86 -14.40
C PRO A 43 23.26 -6.28 -14.75
N VAL A 44 22.30 -5.99 -13.86
CA VAL A 44 20.88 -5.97 -14.25
C VAL A 44 20.69 -4.79 -15.19
N SER A 45 20.44 -5.09 -16.47
CA SER A 45 20.25 -4.08 -17.52
C SER A 45 19.10 -3.13 -17.17
N VAL A 46 19.22 -1.88 -17.63
CA VAL A 46 18.20 -0.83 -17.52
C VAL A 46 16.85 -1.30 -18.10
N GLU A 47 16.87 -2.21 -19.08
CA GLU A 47 15.69 -2.85 -19.66
C GLU A 47 14.92 -3.72 -18.66
N GLY A 48 15.60 -4.38 -17.72
CA GLY A 48 14.97 -5.17 -16.65
C GLY A 48 14.15 -4.31 -15.68
N ARG A 49 14.59 -3.08 -15.41
CA ARG A 49 13.86 -2.11 -14.57
C ARG A 49 12.64 -1.52 -15.29
N LEU A 50 12.74 -1.24 -16.58
CA LEU A 50 11.61 -0.81 -17.41
C LEU A 50 10.52 -1.88 -17.52
N PHE A 51 10.89 -3.14 -17.69
CA PHE A 51 9.93 -4.26 -17.74
C PHE A 51 9.21 -4.51 -16.42
N HIS A 52 9.88 -4.32 -15.28
CA HIS A 52 9.27 -4.47 -13.96
C HIS A 52 8.26 -3.34 -13.69
N ASN A 53 8.60 -2.11 -14.04
CA ASN A 53 7.72 -0.94 -13.89
C ASN A 53 6.48 -1.02 -14.80
N LEU A 54 6.61 -1.52 -16.03
CA LEU A 54 5.48 -1.76 -16.94
C LEU A 54 4.51 -2.84 -16.44
N LYS A 55 5.03 -3.93 -15.84
CA LYS A 55 4.18 -4.96 -15.21
C LYS A 55 3.45 -4.42 -13.99
N TYR A 56 4.11 -3.59 -13.19
CA TYR A 56 3.50 -2.93 -12.04
C TYR A 56 2.39 -1.95 -12.46
N PHE A 57 2.66 -1.09 -13.45
CA PHE A 57 1.69 -0.12 -13.98
C PHE A 57 0.46 -0.80 -14.61
N LYS A 58 0.67 -1.90 -15.36
CA LYS A 58 -0.42 -2.71 -15.92
C LYS A 58 -1.31 -3.31 -14.83
N ARG A 59 -0.73 -3.75 -13.72
CA ARG A 59 -1.48 -4.31 -12.57
C ARG A 59 -2.29 -3.25 -11.84
N GLU A 60 -1.72 -2.07 -11.59
CA GLU A 60 -2.42 -0.94 -10.97
C GLU A 60 -3.54 -0.38 -11.85
N TYR A 61 -3.31 -0.30 -13.16
CA TYR A 61 -4.34 0.10 -14.13
C TYR A 61 -5.50 -0.91 -14.17
N GLN A 62 -5.20 -2.21 -14.16
CA GLN A 62 -6.21 -3.27 -14.08
C GLN A 62 -6.98 -3.28 -12.75
N ASN A 63 -6.31 -2.98 -11.63
CA ASN A 63 -6.96 -2.84 -10.32
C ASN A 63 -7.88 -1.62 -10.28
N THR A 64 -7.46 -0.49 -10.86
CA THR A 64 -8.28 0.73 -10.98
C THR A 64 -9.52 0.47 -11.83
N ILE A 65 -9.40 -0.25 -12.95
CA ILE A 65 -10.55 -0.66 -13.78
C ILE A 65 -11.49 -1.57 -12.97
N LYS A 66 -10.96 -2.53 -12.19
CA LYS A 66 -11.77 -3.42 -11.35
C LYS A 66 -12.50 -2.69 -10.22
N ILE A 67 -11.88 -1.68 -9.60
CA ILE A 67 -12.50 -0.89 -8.53
C ILE A 67 -13.60 0.00 -9.12
N LYS A 68 -13.34 0.65 -10.27
CA LYS A 68 -14.32 1.48 -10.97
C LYS A 68 -15.50 0.65 -11.48
N SER A 69 -15.25 -0.56 -12.01
CA SER A 69 -16.32 -1.45 -12.48
C SER A 69 -17.19 -1.99 -11.33
N ARG A 70 -16.60 -2.30 -10.17
CA ARG A 70 -17.36 -2.68 -8.95
C ARG A 70 -18.20 -1.52 -8.42
N THR A 71 -17.65 -0.32 -8.38
CA THR A 71 -18.37 0.88 -7.94
C THR A 71 -19.53 1.21 -8.88
N LEU A 72 -19.33 1.04 -10.18
CA LEU A 72 -20.38 1.20 -11.19
C LEU A 72 -21.45 0.12 -11.09
N ALA A 73 -21.06 -1.15 -10.91
CA ALA A 73 -22.00 -2.26 -10.69
C ALA A 73 -22.85 -2.06 -9.44
N GLN A 74 -22.27 -1.56 -8.34
CA GLN A 74 -22.99 -1.22 -7.12
C GLN A 74 -23.98 -0.06 -7.34
N ARG A 75 -23.57 0.98 -8.09
CA ARG A 75 -24.47 2.09 -8.45
C ARG A 75 -25.64 1.64 -9.33
N VAL A 76 -25.38 0.76 -10.30
CA VAL A 76 -26.43 0.15 -11.14
C VAL A 76 -27.37 -0.73 -10.28
N ALA A 77 -26.84 -1.50 -9.34
CA ALA A 77 -27.65 -2.30 -8.42
C ALA A 77 -28.54 -1.42 -7.52
N ASN A 78 -28.01 -0.33 -6.98
CA ASN A 78 -28.76 0.63 -6.18
C ASN A 78 -29.86 1.34 -7.00
N LEU A 79 -29.58 1.68 -8.27
CA LEU A 79 -30.56 2.26 -9.19
C LEU A 79 -31.67 1.27 -9.62
N LYS A 80 -31.34 -0.02 -9.75
CA LYS A 80 -32.33 -1.07 -9.97
C LYS A 80 -33.23 -1.25 -8.75
N ALA A 81 -32.65 -1.22 -7.55
CA ALA A 81 -33.38 -1.35 -6.29
C ALA A 81 -34.32 -0.16 -6.03
N SER A 82 -33.96 1.06 -6.44
CA SER A 82 -34.79 2.25 -6.23
C SER A 82 -35.96 2.41 -7.22
N ARG A 83 -36.02 1.63 -8.31
CA ARG A 83 -37.02 1.75 -9.38
C ARG A 83 -38.06 0.63 -9.47
N ASN A 84 -38.08 -0.33 -8.54
CA ASN A 84 -39.08 -1.43 -8.54
C ASN A 84 -39.21 -2.18 -9.89
N LEU A 85 -38.11 -2.33 -10.63
CA LEU A 85 -38.11 -3.05 -11.91
C LEU A 85 -38.05 -4.57 -11.67
N ARG A 86 -39.04 -5.30 -12.19
CA ARG A 86 -39.12 -6.77 -12.12
C ARG A 86 -38.02 -7.43 -12.96
N GLN A 87 -37.66 -8.64 -12.57
CA GLN A 87 -36.41 -9.33 -12.86
C GLN A 87 -36.26 -9.93 -14.28
N THR A 88 -37.07 -9.53 -15.27
CA THR A 88 -37.12 -10.23 -16.59
C THR A 88 -36.70 -9.43 -17.82
N ASP A 89 -36.37 -8.15 -17.72
CA ASP A 89 -35.92 -7.38 -18.89
C ASP A 89 -34.40 -7.17 -18.87
N THR A 90 -33.67 -8.11 -19.46
CA THR A 90 -32.26 -7.91 -19.82
C THR A 90 -32.16 -7.03 -21.06
N LEU A 91 -32.09 -5.71 -20.85
CA LEU A 91 -31.59 -4.77 -21.85
C LEU A 91 -30.07 -4.94 -21.98
N GLU A 92 -29.63 -5.64 -23.03
CA GLU A 92 -28.26 -5.54 -23.53
C GLU A 92 -28.08 -4.16 -24.16
N LEU A 93 -27.62 -3.19 -23.35
CA LEU A 93 -27.19 -1.90 -23.89
C LEU A 93 -25.97 -2.15 -24.79
N ASN A 94 -26.12 -1.87 -26.07
CA ASN A 94 -25.01 -2.01 -27.00
C ASN A 94 -23.96 -0.90 -26.74
N ALA A 95 -22.75 -1.09 -27.28
CA ALA A 95 -21.64 -0.16 -27.07
C ALA A 95 -21.95 1.28 -27.50
N ALA A 96 -22.87 1.49 -28.45
CA ALA A 96 -23.28 2.82 -28.91
C ALA A 96 -24.23 3.50 -27.90
N GLU A 97 -25.14 2.75 -27.29
CA GLU A 97 -26.02 3.26 -26.23
C GLU A 97 -25.24 3.57 -24.94
N PHE A 98 -24.22 2.77 -24.63
CA PHE A 98 -23.30 3.03 -23.52
C PHE A 98 -22.40 4.27 -23.80
N ALA A 99 -21.92 4.42 -25.04
CA ALA A 99 -21.20 5.62 -25.46
C ALA A 99 -22.08 6.88 -25.44
N ALA A 100 -23.36 6.76 -25.81
CA ALA A 100 -24.34 7.84 -25.70
C ALA A 100 -24.65 8.20 -24.23
N LEU A 101 -24.65 7.23 -23.32
CA LEU A 101 -24.84 7.44 -21.88
C LEU A 101 -23.63 8.12 -21.23
N ILE A 102 -22.42 7.76 -21.63
CA ILE A 102 -21.19 8.44 -21.22
C ILE A 102 -21.13 9.87 -21.81
N SER A 103 -21.54 10.04 -23.06
CA SER A 103 -21.66 11.37 -23.70
C SER A 103 -22.66 12.27 -22.97
N ARG A 104 -23.79 11.72 -22.46
CA ARG A 104 -24.76 12.46 -21.64
C ARG A 104 -24.26 12.80 -20.24
N ALA A 105 -23.35 12.02 -19.67
CA ALA A 105 -22.74 12.33 -18.37
C ALA A 105 -21.79 13.55 -18.45
N ASP A 106 -21.40 13.96 -19.66
CA ASP A 106 -20.50 15.09 -19.93
C ASP A 106 -21.21 16.34 -20.49
N THR A 107 -22.53 16.26 -20.72
CA THR A 107 -23.31 17.41 -21.21
C THR A 107 -24.01 18.14 -20.08
N ARG A 108 -23.97 19.47 -20.18
CA ARG A 108 -24.70 20.49 -19.41
C ARG A 108 -26.06 19.98 -18.91
N LEU A 109 -26.42 20.28 -17.66
CA LEU A 109 -27.84 20.32 -17.28
C LEU A 109 -28.61 21.08 -18.36
N PRO A 110 -29.80 20.60 -18.78
CA PRO A 110 -30.62 21.34 -19.73
C PRO A 110 -30.71 22.81 -19.31
N PHE A 111 -30.48 23.71 -20.27
CA PHE A 111 -30.29 25.16 -20.09
C PHE A 111 -31.36 25.83 -19.21
N VAL A 112 -32.58 25.28 -19.20
CA VAL A 112 -33.74 25.73 -18.42
C VAL A 112 -33.72 25.21 -16.97
N ASP A 113 -33.18 24.02 -16.73
CA ASP A 113 -33.13 23.41 -15.39
C ASP A 113 -32.08 24.06 -14.51
N PHE A 114 -30.95 24.52 -15.07
CA PHE A 114 -29.90 25.17 -14.28
C PHE A 114 -30.35 26.49 -13.66
N LYS A 115 -30.95 27.40 -14.44
CA LYS A 115 -31.41 28.71 -13.94
C LYS A 115 -32.46 28.58 -12.84
N LYS A 116 -33.46 27.72 -13.05
CA LYS A 116 -34.52 27.44 -12.07
C LYS A 116 -33.95 26.79 -10.80
N THR A 117 -33.05 25.82 -10.95
CA THR A 117 -32.45 25.13 -9.81
C THR A 117 -31.53 26.04 -9.01
N LEU A 118 -30.71 26.85 -9.68
CA LEU A 118 -29.83 27.83 -9.05
C LEU A 118 -30.63 28.91 -8.29
N SER A 119 -31.70 29.43 -8.90
CA SER A 119 -32.59 30.41 -8.26
C SER A 119 -33.27 29.86 -7.01
N ASN A 120 -33.84 28.65 -7.11
CA ASN A 120 -34.44 27.96 -5.96
C ASN A 120 -33.40 27.73 -4.85
N TYR A 121 -32.19 27.32 -5.21
CA TYR A 121 -31.13 27.04 -4.25
C TYR A 121 -30.66 28.30 -3.50
N ILE A 122 -30.45 29.40 -4.24
CA ILE A 122 -30.10 30.71 -3.65
C ILE A 122 -31.17 31.17 -2.67
N SER A 123 -32.45 31.00 -3.02
CA SER A 123 -33.57 31.38 -2.17
C SER A 123 -33.71 30.50 -0.93
N VAL A 124 -33.58 29.18 -1.07
CA VAL A 124 -33.72 28.22 0.06
C VAL A 124 -32.59 28.36 1.07
N HIS A 125 -31.38 28.70 0.62
CA HIS A 125 -30.18 28.73 1.48
C HIS A 125 -29.68 30.14 1.81
N ASP A 126 -30.43 31.19 1.44
CA ASP A 126 -30.09 32.61 1.68
C ASP A 126 -28.64 32.93 1.26
N LEU A 127 -28.31 32.58 0.01
CA LEU A 127 -26.98 32.76 -0.57
C LEU A 127 -26.89 34.02 -1.42
N GLN A 128 -25.69 34.56 -1.57
CA GLN A 128 -25.36 35.63 -2.51
C GLN A 128 -24.30 35.12 -3.49
N LEU A 129 -24.55 35.32 -4.79
CA LEU A 129 -23.56 35.08 -5.84
C LEU A 129 -22.59 36.25 -5.86
N VAL A 130 -21.29 35.98 -6.00
CA VAL A 130 -20.24 37.00 -6.10
C VAL A 130 -19.23 36.67 -7.22
N ARG A 131 -18.53 37.68 -7.75
CA ARG A 131 -17.40 37.55 -8.68
C ARG A 131 -16.26 38.50 -8.29
N GLY A 132 -15.07 38.23 -8.81
CA GLY A 132 -13.90 39.11 -8.64
C GLY A 132 -13.35 39.11 -7.21
N GLY A 133 -12.24 39.83 -7.00
CA GLY A 133 -11.65 40.06 -5.69
C GLY A 133 -10.60 39.03 -5.20
N ASP A 134 -9.90 39.39 -4.13
CA ASP A 134 -9.11 38.47 -3.31
C ASP A 134 -10.07 37.66 -2.43
N LEU A 135 -10.00 36.33 -2.52
CA LEU A 135 -10.85 35.42 -1.72
C LEU A 135 -10.61 35.54 -0.21
N ASN A 136 -9.48 36.12 0.19
CA ASN A 136 -9.18 36.43 1.58
C ASN A 136 -9.72 37.79 2.03
N ASP A 137 -10.25 38.61 1.11
CA ASP A 137 -10.85 39.90 1.39
C ASP A 137 -12.30 39.95 0.88
N PRO A 138 -13.30 39.65 1.74
CA PRO A 138 -14.71 39.69 1.39
C PRO A 138 -15.18 41.04 0.83
N SER A 139 -14.50 42.13 1.17
CA SER A 139 -14.86 43.47 0.70
C SER A 139 -14.52 43.69 -0.77
N SER A 140 -13.62 42.86 -1.33
CA SER A 140 -13.23 42.89 -2.74
C SER A 140 -14.14 42.05 -3.65
N LEU A 141 -15.10 41.31 -3.08
CA LEU A 141 -16.02 40.46 -3.84
C LEU A 141 -17.23 41.28 -4.31
N GLU A 142 -17.48 41.32 -5.62
CA GLU A 142 -18.64 42.01 -6.20
C GLU A 142 -19.85 41.07 -6.27
N PRO A 143 -21.02 41.44 -5.72
CA PRO A 143 -22.26 40.70 -5.95
C PRO A 143 -22.58 40.59 -7.45
N ILE A 144 -23.01 39.42 -7.88
CA ILE A 144 -23.48 39.21 -9.25
C ILE A 144 -24.91 38.71 -9.28
N THR A 145 -25.60 39.00 -10.37
CA THR A 145 -26.96 38.49 -10.60
C THR A 145 -26.92 37.02 -11.03
N ILE A 146 -28.09 36.36 -11.00
CA ILE A 146 -28.22 35.00 -11.54
C ILE A 146 -27.92 35.03 -13.04
N GLU A 147 -28.30 36.09 -13.74
CA GLU A 147 -28.03 36.34 -15.16
C GLU A 147 -26.52 36.41 -15.45
N ASP A 148 -25.74 37.07 -14.60
CA ASP A 148 -24.27 37.14 -14.72
C ASP A 148 -23.60 35.77 -14.49
N ALA A 149 -24.05 35.04 -13.47
CA ALA A 149 -23.59 33.67 -13.22
C ALA A 149 -23.98 32.74 -14.38
N TYR A 150 -25.15 32.94 -14.95
CA TYR A 150 -25.61 32.17 -16.09
C TYR A 150 -24.79 32.45 -17.35
N ALA A 151 -24.48 33.73 -17.62
CA ALA A 151 -23.66 34.13 -18.77
C ALA A 151 -22.22 33.59 -18.71
N SER A 152 -21.71 33.31 -17.50
CA SER A 152 -20.38 32.73 -17.27
C SER A 152 -20.37 31.20 -17.10
N TYR A 153 -21.53 30.55 -17.23
CA TYR A 153 -21.67 29.10 -17.08
C TYR A 153 -21.30 28.32 -18.35
N GLU A 154 -20.15 27.65 -18.34
CA GLU A 154 -19.71 26.81 -19.47
C GLU A 154 -20.14 25.35 -19.32
N ASN A 155 -20.02 24.80 -18.11
CA ASN A 155 -20.35 23.41 -17.76
C ASN A 155 -20.43 23.23 -16.22
N ASN A 156 -20.79 22.02 -15.76
CA ASN A 156 -20.91 21.68 -14.32
C ASN A 156 -19.60 21.85 -13.50
N ARG A 157 -18.48 22.22 -14.13
CA ARG A 157 -17.19 22.52 -13.49
C ARG A 157 -16.83 24.01 -13.51
N SER A 158 -17.63 24.87 -14.12
CA SER A 158 -17.43 26.32 -14.05
C SER A 158 -17.52 26.76 -12.59
N PRO A 159 -16.49 27.42 -12.03
CA PRO A 159 -16.48 27.83 -10.64
C PRO A 159 -17.46 29.00 -10.44
N PHE A 160 -18.24 28.95 -9.35
CA PHE A 160 -19.07 30.06 -8.89
C PHE A 160 -18.78 30.31 -7.42
N TYR A 161 -18.69 31.58 -7.05
CA TYR A 161 -18.53 31.95 -5.66
C TYR A 161 -19.91 32.21 -5.07
N PHE A 162 -20.27 31.41 -4.08
CA PHE A 162 -21.41 31.67 -3.22
C PHE A 162 -20.88 32.18 -1.88
N CYS A 163 -21.65 33.02 -1.20
CA CYS A 163 -21.44 33.27 0.20
C CYS A 163 -22.80 33.27 0.91
N CYS A 164 -22.87 32.64 2.07
CA CYS A 164 -24.10 32.65 2.85
C CYS A 164 -24.29 34.03 3.48
N ARG A 165 -25.52 34.56 3.52
CA ARG A 165 -25.74 35.92 4.06
C ARG A 165 -25.29 36.07 5.51
N SER A 166 -25.33 34.99 6.31
CA SER A 166 -24.74 34.96 7.66
C SER A 166 -23.22 35.09 7.65
N CYS A 167 -22.54 34.45 6.70
CA CYS A 167 -21.09 34.47 6.55
C CYS A 167 -20.61 35.88 6.17
N ILE A 168 -21.35 36.54 5.27
CA ILE A 168 -21.14 37.94 4.87
C ILE A 168 -21.30 38.87 6.06
N LYS A 169 -22.39 38.74 6.83
CA LYS A 169 -22.65 39.57 8.02
C LYS A 169 -21.56 39.43 9.09
N ASN A 170 -20.96 38.26 9.21
CA ASN A 170 -19.93 37.97 10.21
C ASN A 170 -18.51 38.33 9.73
N GLY A 171 -18.34 38.86 8.52
CA GLY A 171 -17.02 39.14 7.94
C GLY A 171 -16.16 37.90 7.72
N GLU A 172 -16.79 36.71 7.61
CA GLU A 172 -16.07 35.46 7.38
C GLU A 172 -15.60 35.40 5.92
N THR A 173 -14.34 35.02 5.71
CA THR A 173 -13.78 34.89 4.37
C THR A 173 -14.60 33.90 3.53
N ALA A 174 -15.08 34.35 2.37
CA ALA A 174 -15.83 33.50 1.48
C ALA A 174 -14.90 32.38 0.99
N LYS A 175 -15.17 31.13 1.39
CA LYS A 175 -14.46 29.99 0.82
C LYS A 175 -14.96 29.76 -0.60
N PRO A 176 -14.07 29.58 -1.60
CA PRO A 176 -14.49 29.31 -2.97
C PRO A 176 -15.27 28.00 -3.04
N PHE A 177 -16.44 28.04 -3.67
CA PHE A 177 -17.22 26.86 -4.01
C PHE A 177 -16.80 26.39 -5.39
N LEU A 178 -16.27 25.18 -5.49
CA LEU A 178 -15.59 24.81 -6.72
C LEU A 178 -16.53 24.34 -7.83
N LYS A 179 -17.77 23.87 -7.55
CA LYS A 179 -18.66 23.32 -8.60
C LYS A 179 -20.15 23.43 -8.26
N PRO A 180 -21.00 23.83 -9.23
CA PRO A 180 -22.46 23.70 -9.14
C PRO A 180 -22.95 22.30 -8.77
N LEU A 181 -22.22 21.26 -9.19
CA LEU A 181 -22.60 19.87 -8.91
C LEU A 181 -22.60 19.54 -7.41
N ASP A 182 -21.63 20.07 -6.65
CA ASP A 182 -21.51 19.79 -5.21
C ASP A 182 -22.71 20.37 -4.44
N HIS A 183 -23.33 21.43 -4.96
CA HIS A 183 -24.51 22.08 -4.40
C HIS A 183 -25.83 21.38 -4.73
N LEU A 184 -25.95 20.84 -5.94
CA LEU A 184 -27.14 20.07 -6.33
C LEU A 184 -27.29 18.81 -5.46
N ASP A 185 -26.20 18.33 -4.87
CA ASP A 185 -26.16 17.27 -3.86
C ASP A 185 -26.51 17.75 -2.43
N ARG A 186 -27.11 18.94 -2.28
CA ARG A 186 -27.57 19.54 -1.00
C ARG A 186 -26.44 19.82 0.00
N GLN A 187 -25.21 20.01 -0.45
CA GLN A 187 -24.14 20.50 0.42
C GLN A 187 -24.35 22.00 0.63
N GLY A 188 -24.73 22.37 1.86
CA GLY A 188 -24.90 23.78 2.26
C GLY A 188 -23.57 24.56 2.24
N CYS A 189 -23.57 25.77 2.80
CA CYS A 189 -22.34 26.56 2.87
C CYS A 189 -21.22 25.78 3.60
N PRO A 190 -20.00 25.59 3.06
CA PRO A 190 -18.92 24.83 3.64
C PRO A 190 -18.31 25.56 4.83
N VAL A 191 -18.43 26.89 4.92
CA VAL A 191 -18.02 27.61 6.14
C VAL A 191 -18.97 27.24 7.29
N CYS A 192 -20.28 27.33 7.05
CA CYS A 192 -21.28 26.89 8.02
C CYS A 192 -21.27 25.37 8.24
N GLY A 193 -20.94 24.60 7.21
CA GLY A 193 -20.84 23.15 7.21
C GLY A 193 -19.62 22.68 7.99
N ASP A 194 -18.47 23.33 7.81
CA ASP A 194 -17.26 23.14 8.61
C ASP A 194 -17.54 23.52 10.06
N LYS A 195 -18.11 24.69 10.32
CA LYS A 195 -18.49 25.12 11.69
C LYS A 195 -19.46 24.14 12.32
N GLY A 196 -20.55 23.80 11.64
CA GLY A 196 -21.53 22.85 12.11
C GLY A 196 -20.95 21.44 12.28
N ALA A 197 -20.01 21.02 11.44
CA ALA A 197 -19.31 19.75 11.60
C ALA A 197 -18.28 19.78 12.72
N VAL A 198 -17.65 20.92 12.99
CA VAL A 198 -16.79 21.15 14.15
C VAL A 198 -17.63 21.14 15.42
N ASP A 199 -18.74 21.88 15.47
CA ASP A 199 -19.65 21.94 16.62
C ASP A 199 -20.29 20.58 16.90
N LYS A 200 -20.73 19.85 15.87
CA LYS A 200 -21.25 18.47 16.01
C LYS A 200 -20.18 17.47 16.49
N ARG A 201 -18.91 17.70 16.16
CA ARG A 201 -17.78 16.86 16.60
C ARG A 201 -17.16 17.34 17.91
N ARG A 202 -17.45 18.57 18.34
CA ARG A 202 -16.92 19.17 19.56
C ARG A 202 -17.55 18.47 20.76
N LEU A 203 -16.73 17.71 21.48
CA LEU A 203 -17.14 17.16 22.77
C LEU A 203 -17.41 18.29 23.76
N HIS A 204 -18.33 18.07 24.71
CA HIS A 204 -18.48 19.00 25.83
C HIS A 204 -17.18 19.02 26.67
N PRO A 205 -16.74 20.15 27.24
CA PRO A 205 -15.54 20.20 28.07
C PRO A 205 -15.52 19.16 29.20
N ASP A 206 -16.69 18.85 29.79
CA ASP A 206 -16.80 17.81 30.82
C ASP A 206 -16.58 16.39 30.28
N GLU A 207 -17.04 16.13 29.05
CA GLU A 207 -16.80 14.86 28.36
C GLU A 207 -15.31 14.70 28.03
N VAL A 208 -14.62 15.78 27.65
CA VAL A 208 -13.17 15.80 27.47
C VAL A 208 -12.44 15.44 28.76
N ARG A 209 -12.79 16.11 29.87
CA ARG A 209 -12.21 15.85 31.20
C ARG A 209 -12.43 14.40 31.61
N LYS A 210 -13.65 13.89 31.44
CA LYS A 210 -14.00 12.49 31.73
C LYS A 210 -13.16 11.52 30.92
N ARG A 211 -13.05 11.70 29.60
CA ARG A 211 -12.25 10.82 28.74
C ARG A 211 -10.77 10.83 29.08
N ILE A 212 -10.21 11.98 29.45
CA ILE A 212 -8.81 12.07 29.91
C ILE A 212 -8.64 11.34 31.24
N ALA A 213 -9.55 11.55 32.20
CA ALA A 213 -9.50 10.91 33.51
C ALA A 213 -9.65 9.38 33.44
N GLU A 214 -10.43 8.88 32.48
CA GLU A 214 -10.66 7.46 32.18
C GLU A 214 -9.63 6.87 31.20
N HIS A 215 -8.70 7.68 30.68
CA HIS A 215 -7.74 7.23 29.67
C HIS A 215 -6.80 6.15 30.25
N PRO A 216 -6.63 4.99 29.57
CA PRO A 216 -5.87 3.85 30.11
C PRO A 216 -4.38 4.14 30.33
N ALA A 217 -3.86 5.23 29.77
CA ALA A 217 -2.48 5.68 29.98
C ALA A 217 -2.24 6.33 31.36
N GLY A 218 -3.27 6.48 32.21
CA GLY A 218 -3.13 7.02 33.56
C GLY A 218 -2.65 8.48 33.55
N ILE A 219 -3.43 9.37 32.95
CA ILE A 219 -3.11 10.79 32.80
C ILE A 219 -4.22 11.66 33.41
N ASP A 220 -3.86 12.85 33.88
CA ASP A 220 -4.76 13.85 34.43
C ASP A 220 -4.64 15.18 33.71
N LEU A 221 -5.76 15.89 33.56
CA LEU A 221 -5.75 17.26 33.07
C LEU A 221 -5.25 18.17 34.21
N ARG A 222 -4.10 18.83 34.02
CA ARG A 222 -3.51 19.65 35.08
C ARG A 222 -4.24 20.96 35.28
N ASP A 223 -4.65 21.56 34.17
CA ASP A 223 -5.12 22.93 34.16
C ASP A 223 -6.61 22.94 33.83
N SER A 224 -7.44 23.21 34.85
CA SER A 224 -8.86 23.47 34.65
C SER A 224 -9.12 24.67 33.75
N ASN A 225 -8.10 25.54 33.57
CA ASN A 225 -8.16 26.75 32.76
C ASN A 225 -7.71 26.55 31.31
N SER A 226 -7.24 25.36 30.90
CA SER A 226 -7.07 25.09 29.47
C SER A 226 -8.44 25.11 28.82
N THR A 227 -8.80 26.22 28.19
CA THR A 227 -10.10 26.40 27.54
C THR A 227 -10.14 25.50 26.30
N TYR A 228 -10.65 24.29 26.47
CA TYR A 228 -11.00 23.43 25.36
C TYR A 228 -12.06 24.16 24.50
N SER A 229 -11.66 24.56 23.31
CA SER A 229 -12.51 25.25 22.33
C SER A 229 -12.82 24.36 21.13
N SER A 230 -11.95 23.40 20.83
CA SER A 230 -12.10 22.45 19.73
C SER A 230 -11.26 21.19 19.95
N THR A 231 -11.45 20.18 19.11
CA THR A 231 -10.62 18.96 19.10
C THR A 231 -9.14 19.23 18.78
N MET A 232 -8.80 20.42 18.24
CA MET A 232 -7.41 20.84 18.00
C MET A 232 -6.82 21.65 19.17
N SER A 233 -7.59 21.91 20.24
CA SER A 233 -7.09 22.69 21.38
C SER A 233 -5.93 21.95 22.06
N PRO A 234 -4.78 22.61 22.31
CA PRO A 234 -3.70 22.02 23.10
C PRO A 234 -4.14 21.90 24.56
N LEU A 235 -4.02 20.70 25.12
CA LEU A 235 -4.32 20.36 26.50
C LEU A 235 -3.02 19.96 27.20
N THR A 236 -2.74 20.59 28.34
CA THR A 236 -1.62 20.20 29.20
C THR A 236 -2.10 19.16 30.21
N VAL A 237 -1.51 17.96 30.12
CA VAL A 237 -1.80 16.81 30.98
C VAL A 237 -0.59 16.44 31.82
N VAL A 238 -0.83 15.71 32.91
CA VAL A 238 0.18 15.14 33.80
C VAL A 238 0.05 13.63 33.79
N CYS A 239 1.14 12.90 33.68
CA CYS A 239 1.13 11.47 33.92
C CYS A 239 0.95 11.16 35.40
N ARG A 240 -0.05 10.34 35.77
CA ARG A 240 -0.25 9.87 37.15
C ARG A 240 0.91 9.02 37.66
N GLN A 241 1.61 8.32 36.76
CA GLN A 241 2.67 7.39 37.14
C GLN A 241 4.00 8.10 37.48
N CYS A 242 4.40 9.11 36.70
CA CYS A 242 5.71 9.79 36.89
C CYS A 242 5.62 11.30 37.13
N GLY A 243 4.44 11.90 37.10
CA GLY A 243 4.28 13.35 37.28
C GLY A 243 4.74 14.22 36.09
N HIS A 244 5.24 13.60 35.00
CA HIS A 244 5.68 14.34 33.80
C HIS A 244 4.51 15.07 33.13
N LYS A 245 4.75 16.35 32.80
CA LYS A 245 3.78 17.26 32.20
C LYS A 245 4.05 17.41 30.72
N PHE A 246 3.03 17.27 29.90
CA PHE A 246 3.17 17.39 28.45
C PHE A 246 1.89 17.94 27.83
N THR A 247 2.01 18.51 26.63
CA THR A 247 0.89 19.11 25.90
C THR A 247 0.56 18.27 24.66
N ARG A 248 -0.73 18.03 24.42
CA ARG A 248 -1.27 17.32 23.25
C ARG A 248 -2.54 17.95 22.75
N GLU A 249 -2.90 17.71 21.49
CA GLU A 249 -4.18 18.17 20.97
C GLU A 249 -5.30 17.31 21.56
N ALA A 250 -6.45 17.91 21.85
CA ALA A 250 -7.57 17.20 22.47
C ALA A 250 -8.00 15.94 21.69
N GLN A 251 -7.97 15.98 20.35
CA GLN A 251 -8.30 14.86 19.47
C GLN A 251 -7.44 13.61 19.71
N ASP A 252 -6.19 13.80 20.15
CA ASP A 252 -5.27 12.70 20.39
C ASP A 252 -5.85 11.75 21.45
N PHE A 253 -6.58 12.29 22.43
CA PHE A 253 -7.21 11.53 23.52
C PHE A 253 -8.52 10.84 23.11
N PHE A 254 -9.11 11.17 21.95
CA PHE A 254 -10.46 10.72 21.58
C PHE A 254 -10.50 9.74 20.41
N GLU A 255 -9.77 10.01 19.33
CA GLU A 255 -9.86 9.21 18.08
C GLU A 255 -8.85 8.06 18.04
N TYR A 256 -7.73 8.21 18.76
CA TYR A 256 -6.59 7.31 18.70
C TYR A 256 -6.16 6.79 20.08
N GLY A 257 -7.10 6.61 21.02
CA GLY A 257 -6.89 6.36 22.46
C GLY A 257 -5.89 5.25 22.88
N SER A 258 -5.26 4.55 21.94
CA SER A 258 -4.11 3.67 22.18
C SER A 258 -2.74 4.36 22.11
N PHE A 259 -2.62 5.59 21.60
CA PHE A 259 -1.31 6.22 21.32
C PHE A 259 -0.94 7.40 22.20
N VAL A 260 -1.89 7.95 22.98
CA VAL A 260 -1.53 8.99 23.95
C VAL A 260 -1.00 8.32 25.19
N ALA A 261 0.31 8.33 25.32
CA ALA A 261 0.98 7.92 26.53
C ALA A 261 2.02 8.96 26.90
N CYS A 262 2.29 9.06 28.20
CA CYS A 262 3.36 9.92 28.66
C CYS A 262 4.68 9.42 28.07
N SER A 263 5.39 10.24 27.31
CA SER A 263 6.67 9.86 26.69
C SER A 263 7.77 9.50 27.69
N ALA A 264 7.65 9.95 28.94
CA ALA A 264 8.51 9.49 30.03
C ALA A 264 8.15 8.07 30.49
N CYS A 265 6.86 7.72 30.53
CA CYS A 265 6.38 6.39 30.95
C CYS A 265 6.15 5.39 29.83
N VAL A 266 6.09 5.80 28.56
CA VAL A 266 5.89 4.94 27.39
C VAL A 266 6.68 5.57 26.25
N PRO A 267 7.78 4.96 25.81
CA PRO A 267 8.66 5.62 24.88
C PRO A 267 8.11 5.60 23.46
N GLY A 268 8.67 6.47 22.62
CA GLY A 268 8.49 6.43 21.17
C GLY A 268 9.01 5.15 20.50
N PRO A 269 9.40 5.20 19.22
CA PRO A 269 10.13 4.12 18.56
C PRO A 269 11.35 3.67 19.40
N ILE A 270 11.71 2.38 19.41
CA ILE A 270 12.77 1.85 20.30
C ILE A 270 14.09 2.64 20.15
N GLY A 271 14.43 3.11 18.94
CA GLY A 271 15.65 3.88 18.69
C GLY A 271 15.65 5.21 19.44
N GLU A 272 14.58 5.99 19.32
CA GLU A 272 14.38 7.23 20.08
C GLU A 272 14.41 6.97 21.60
N SER A 273 13.74 5.91 22.01
CA SER A 273 13.60 5.49 23.42
C SER A 273 14.94 5.14 24.05
N LEU A 274 15.73 4.36 23.32
CA LEU A 274 17.05 3.93 23.72
C LEU A 274 18.01 5.11 23.74
N ALA A 275 17.98 5.96 22.71
CA ALA A 275 18.78 7.18 22.67
C ALA A 275 18.51 8.06 23.89
N VAL A 276 17.25 8.39 24.15
CA VAL A 276 16.87 9.23 25.29
C VAL A 276 17.16 8.54 26.62
N GLY A 277 16.87 7.24 26.74
CA GLY A 277 17.10 6.48 27.97
C GLY A 277 18.59 6.37 28.33
N VAL A 278 19.45 6.14 27.34
CA VAL A 278 20.91 6.12 27.52
C VAL A 278 21.43 7.50 27.89
N VAL A 279 21.02 8.55 27.18
CA VAL A 279 21.44 9.93 27.53
C VAL A 279 20.97 10.29 28.94
N ASN A 280 19.72 10.00 29.30
CA ASN A 280 19.20 10.26 30.65
C ASN A 280 19.97 9.51 31.73
N PHE A 281 20.35 8.25 31.48
CA PHE A 281 21.18 7.48 32.39
C PHE A 281 22.59 8.08 32.52
N LEU A 282 23.23 8.42 31.41
CA LEU A 282 24.59 8.98 31.41
C LEU A 282 24.65 10.35 32.09
N LEU A 283 23.65 11.18 31.85
CA LEU A 283 23.54 12.54 32.37
C LEU A 283 22.91 12.61 33.75
N ASP A 284 22.54 11.50 34.39
CA ASP A 284 21.90 11.50 35.71
C ASP A 284 22.75 12.28 36.71
N THR A 285 22.32 13.52 36.99
CA THR A 285 23.02 14.46 37.86
C THR A 285 22.55 14.34 39.31
N GLY A 286 21.61 13.43 39.62
CA GLY A 286 20.98 13.35 40.94
C GLY A 286 20.10 14.56 41.29
N HIS A 287 19.99 15.53 40.39
CA HIS A 287 19.01 16.60 40.45
C HIS A 287 17.77 16.16 39.67
N ASP A 288 16.59 16.62 40.10
CA ASP A 288 15.33 16.57 39.32
C ASP A 288 15.42 17.41 38.01
N GLY A 289 16.62 17.56 37.43
CA GLY A 289 16.91 18.18 36.15
C GLY A 289 16.14 17.43 35.08
N ALA A 290 14.94 17.95 34.81
CA ALA A 290 13.94 17.33 33.99
C ALA A 290 14.47 17.15 32.57
N CYS A 291 14.87 15.92 32.23
CA CYS A 291 14.77 15.48 30.84
C CYS A 291 13.35 15.80 30.38
N THR A 292 13.21 16.80 29.52
CA THR A 292 11.91 17.17 28.97
C THR A 292 11.77 16.47 27.64
N ARG A 293 10.90 15.46 27.61
CA ARG A 293 10.52 14.78 26.37
C ARG A 293 9.34 15.50 25.75
N GLU A 294 9.40 15.69 24.42
CA GLU A 294 8.28 16.23 23.63
C GLU A 294 7.81 17.63 24.02
N LEU A 295 8.66 18.43 24.65
CA LEU A 295 8.44 19.85 24.79
C LEU A 295 8.78 20.53 23.45
N THR A 296 7.93 21.44 22.98
CA THR A 296 8.30 22.45 21.97
C THR A 296 8.99 23.57 22.73
N PRO A 297 10.33 23.61 22.81
CA PRO A 297 11.00 24.64 23.59
C PRO A 297 10.88 25.98 22.85
N ALA A 298 11.05 27.09 23.57
CA ALA A 298 10.79 28.43 23.03
C ALA A 298 11.52 28.69 21.69
N HIS A 299 12.75 28.18 21.54
CA HIS A 299 13.54 28.35 20.31
C HIS A 299 12.96 27.63 19.08
N LEU A 300 12.00 26.73 19.25
CA LEU A 300 11.31 26.04 18.16
C LEU A 300 9.93 26.63 17.83
N GLN A 301 9.46 27.64 18.57
CA GLN A 301 8.10 28.19 18.40
C GLN A 301 7.95 29.02 17.11
N ASP A 302 9.03 29.61 16.62
CA ASP A 302 9.03 30.48 15.42
C ASP A 302 9.04 29.72 14.09
N TRP A 303 8.78 28.41 14.09
CA TRP A 303 8.73 27.64 12.86
C TRP A 303 7.54 28.08 11.99
N PRO A 304 7.74 28.55 10.75
CA PRO A 304 6.66 29.03 9.88
C PRO A 304 5.72 27.92 9.38
N GLY A 305 6.00 26.65 9.69
CA GLY A 305 5.12 25.54 9.32
C GLY A 305 3.96 25.38 10.29
N LYS A 306 2.85 24.81 9.79
CA LYS A 306 1.57 24.63 10.53
C LYS A 306 1.63 23.74 11.78
N ARG A 307 2.79 23.20 12.16
CA ARG A 307 2.95 22.26 13.28
C ARG A 307 4.15 22.64 14.12
N SER A 308 3.99 22.65 15.43
CA SER A 308 5.08 22.86 16.38
C SER A 308 6.18 21.81 16.19
N LEU A 309 7.43 22.26 16.17
CA LEU A 309 8.59 21.37 16.15
C LEU A 309 8.96 20.94 17.57
N ARG A 310 9.49 19.73 17.71
CA ARG A 310 9.93 19.18 18.99
C ARG A 310 11.23 18.41 18.79
N HIS A 311 12.08 18.38 19.82
CA HIS A 311 13.18 17.42 19.90
C HIS A 311 12.67 16.12 20.55
N ASP A 312 13.45 15.05 20.42
CA ASP A 312 13.13 13.78 21.08
C ASP A 312 13.41 13.85 22.58
N ALA A 313 14.46 14.59 22.97
CA ALA A 313 14.71 15.01 24.35
C ALA A 313 15.46 16.35 24.43
N TYR A 314 15.31 17.02 25.56
CA TYR A 314 16.02 18.24 25.90
C TYR A 314 16.53 18.18 27.34
N PHE A 315 17.78 18.59 27.54
CA PHE A 315 18.48 18.59 28.83
C PHE A 315 19.10 19.96 29.08
N GLU A 316 18.99 20.45 30.30
CA GLU A 316 19.74 21.61 30.79
C GLU A 316 20.67 21.14 31.91
N LEU A 317 21.96 21.44 31.77
CA LEU A 317 23.01 21.11 32.73
C LEU A 317 23.65 22.43 33.19
N PRO A 318 23.06 23.10 34.20
CA PRO A 318 23.50 24.42 34.65
C PRO A 318 24.96 24.44 35.09
N ASP A 319 25.41 23.39 35.77
CA ASP A 319 26.79 23.26 36.27
C ASP A 319 27.84 23.27 35.15
N LEU A 320 27.44 22.85 33.96
CA LEU A 320 28.29 22.84 32.76
C LEU A 320 27.99 24.00 31.80
N SER A 321 27.04 24.87 32.14
CA SER A 321 26.48 25.88 31.23
C SER A 321 26.12 25.28 29.86
N LEU A 322 25.54 24.08 29.86
CA LEU A 322 25.31 23.27 28.67
C LEU A 322 23.82 22.95 28.51
N LYS A 323 23.28 23.25 27.34
CA LYS A 323 21.93 22.83 26.92
C LYS A 323 22.08 21.82 25.79
N ILE A 324 21.38 20.69 25.87
CA ILE A 324 21.49 19.59 24.91
C ILE A 324 20.11 19.29 24.34
N ALA A 325 20.00 19.21 23.02
CA ALA A 325 18.83 18.70 22.31
C ALA A 325 19.21 17.40 21.59
N ILE A 326 18.45 16.33 21.85
CA ILE A 326 18.63 15.02 21.21
C ILE A 326 17.62 14.86 20.08
N GLU A 327 18.10 14.45 18.91
CA GLU A 327 17.26 14.04 17.79
C GLU A 327 17.76 12.69 17.25
N HIS A 328 16.88 11.69 17.24
CA HIS A 328 17.14 10.37 16.68
C HIS A 328 16.79 10.33 15.17
N MET A 329 17.82 10.22 14.35
CA MET A 329 17.79 10.18 12.89
C MET A 329 17.40 8.78 12.37
N GLY A 330 16.20 8.32 12.75
CA GLY A 330 15.65 7.04 12.26
C GLY A 330 15.47 6.99 10.74
N ASP A 331 15.11 5.83 10.19
CA ASP A 331 15.01 5.55 8.75
C ASP A 331 14.19 6.60 7.98
N GLN A 332 13.18 7.24 8.60
CA GLN A 332 12.44 8.33 7.94
C GLN A 332 13.28 9.58 7.61
N HIS A 333 14.46 9.75 8.18
CA HIS A 333 15.35 10.90 7.94
C HIS A 333 16.32 10.65 6.79
N THR A 334 16.58 9.38 6.45
CA THR A 334 17.60 8.99 5.45
C THR A 334 17.03 8.22 4.27
N ASN A 335 15.87 7.59 4.42
CA ASN A 335 15.26 6.72 3.42
C ASN A 335 13.96 7.32 2.87
N PRO A 336 13.95 7.83 1.63
CA PRO A 336 12.72 8.36 1.04
C PRO A 336 11.65 7.27 0.85
N ASP A 337 12.01 5.99 0.76
CA ASP A 337 11.10 4.83 0.65
C ASP A 337 10.51 4.38 2.00
N ASN A 338 10.81 5.07 3.10
CA ASN A 338 10.17 4.78 4.37
C ASN A 338 8.64 4.90 4.26
N LYS A 339 7.93 3.98 4.93
CA LYS A 339 6.45 3.93 4.95
C LYS A 339 5.80 5.27 5.32
N PHE A 340 6.47 6.08 6.15
CA PHE A 340 6.02 7.41 6.56
C PHE A 340 5.81 8.33 5.36
N HIS A 341 6.72 8.30 4.38
CA HIS A 341 6.62 9.11 3.17
C HIS A 341 5.67 8.49 2.15
N LEU A 342 5.61 7.17 2.05
CA LEU A 342 4.72 6.46 1.12
C LEU A 342 3.24 6.75 1.35
N ILE A 343 2.83 7.00 2.60
CA ILE A 343 1.43 7.30 2.96
C ILE A 343 1.12 8.81 2.96
N SER A 344 2.10 9.67 2.63
CA SER A 344 1.93 11.12 2.69
C SER A 344 1.04 11.64 1.56
N ARG A 345 0.15 12.58 1.88
CA ARG A 345 -0.77 13.21 0.90
C ARG A 345 -0.06 14.12 -0.10
N VAL A 346 1.08 14.69 0.29
CA VAL A 346 1.91 15.55 -0.59
C VAL A 346 2.85 14.75 -1.49
N GLY A 347 2.80 13.41 -1.39
CA GLY A 347 3.69 12.52 -2.12
C GLY A 347 5.00 12.26 -1.40
N LYS A 348 5.60 11.12 -1.74
CA LYS A 348 6.79 10.57 -1.09
C LYS A 348 7.98 11.54 -1.08
N GLN A 349 8.36 12.06 -2.26
CA GLN A 349 9.55 12.90 -2.40
C GLN A 349 9.39 14.23 -1.66
N GLU A 350 8.24 14.89 -1.81
CA GLU A 350 7.96 16.15 -1.13
C GLU A 350 7.94 15.96 0.39
N SER A 351 7.31 14.88 0.87
CA SER A 351 7.30 14.54 2.30
C SER A 351 8.71 14.33 2.86
N PHE A 352 9.60 13.69 2.11
CA PHE A 352 10.99 13.49 2.53
C PHE A 352 11.77 14.82 2.54
N GLN A 353 11.61 15.66 1.51
CA GLN A 353 12.23 16.99 1.48
C GLN A 353 11.73 17.90 2.61
N GLN A 354 10.44 17.84 2.95
CA GLN A 354 9.89 18.55 4.11
C GLN A 354 10.51 18.06 5.43
N MET A 355 10.80 16.76 5.55
CA MET A 355 11.52 16.21 6.71
C MET A 355 12.93 16.78 6.80
N LEU A 356 13.71 16.74 5.71
CA LEU A 356 15.07 17.28 5.68
C LEU A 356 15.12 18.79 5.96
N ALA A 357 14.17 19.55 5.41
CA ALA A 357 14.05 20.98 5.67
C ALA A 357 13.76 21.27 7.15
N ARG A 358 12.92 20.43 7.77
CA ARG A 358 12.59 20.51 9.19
C ARG A 358 13.82 20.25 10.06
N ASP A 359 14.59 19.22 9.77
CA ASP A 359 15.77 18.87 10.56
C ASP A 359 16.85 19.96 10.47
N LYS A 360 17.10 20.48 9.26
CA LYS A 360 17.98 21.64 9.04
C LYS A 360 17.55 22.86 9.85
N TRP A 361 16.25 23.14 9.89
CA TRP A 361 15.75 24.28 10.65
C TRP A 361 15.92 24.07 12.15
N LYS A 362 15.62 22.88 12.67
CA LYS A 362 15.81 22.56 14.09
C LYS A 362 17.27 22.72 14.51
N GLN A 363 18.21 22.23 13.68
CA GLN A 363 19.63 22.40 13.90
C GLN A 363 19.99 23.89 13.97
N ALA A 364 19.59 24.68 12.98
CA ALA A 364 19.85 26.12 12.95
C ALA A 364 19.20 26.86 14.14
N ALA A 365 18.04 26.41 14.61
CA ALA A 365 17.38 26.96 15.78
C ALA A 365 18.15 26.65 17.08
N CYS A 366 18.69 25.45 17.21
CA CYS A 366 19.57 25.10 18.33
C CYS A 366 20.86 25.92 18.31
N GLU A 367 21.49 26.09 17.14
CA GLU A 367 22.69 26.94 16.98
C GLU A 367 22.43 28.39 17.44
N ARG A 368 21.34 29.01 16.97
CA ARG A 368 20.94 30.37 17.41
C ARG A 368 20.71 30.48 18.91
N ALA A 369 20.19 29.42 19.53
CA ALA A 369 19.89 29.37 20.96
C ALA A 369 21.08 28.87 21.81
N SER A 370 22.26 28.64 21.21
CA SER A 370 23.42 28.06 21.89
C SER A 370 23.10 26.72 22.58
N ILE A 371 22.31 25.88 21.90
CA ILE A 371 21.95 24.54 22.33
C ILE A 371 22.77 23.54 21.50
N CYS A 372 23.46 22.62 22.18
CA CYS A 372 24.17 21.52 21.54
C CYS A 372 23.15 20.55 20.91
N TRP A 373 23.15 20.49 19.58
CA TRP A 373 22.35 19.53 18.81
C TRP A 373 23.10 18.20 18.69
N VAL A 374 22.54 17.14 19.26
CA VAL A 374 23.09 15.78 19.20
C VAL A 374 22.18 14.93 18.32
N ASP A 375 22.62 14.74 17.07
CA ASP A 375 22.01 13.83 16.11
C ASP A 375 22.50 12.39 16.36
N ILE A 376 21.58 11.54 16.82
CA ILE A 376 21.83 10.12 17.00
C ILE A 376 21.44 9.40 15.71
N PRO A 377 22.36 8.70 15.02
CA PRO A 377 22.04 7.99 13.78
C PRO A 377 21.03 6.86 14.03
N ASP A 378 20.39 6.35 12.98
CA ASP A 378 19.45 5.23 13.12
C ASP A 378 20.13 4.02 13.79
N LEU A 379 19.76 3.75 15.03
CA LEU A 379 20.34 2.69 15.83
C LEU A 379 20.08 1.30 15.22
N PHE A 380 18.99 1.11 14.46
CA PHE A 380 18.65 -0.17 13.84
C PHE A 380 19.46 -0.47 12.59
N VAL A 381 19.93 0.56 11.89
CA VAL A 381 20.78 0.41 10.71
C VAL A 381 22.24 0.24 11.11
N ASN A 382 22.67 0.95 12.16
CA ASN A 382 24.08 1.05 12.52
C ASN A 382 24.53 0.09 13.61
N CYS A 383 23.60 -0.55 14.34
CA CYS A 383 23.95 -1.39 15.49
C CYS A 383 23.29 -2.77 15.40
N PRO A 384 24.07 -3.87 15.46
CA PRO A 384 23.52 -5.21 15.45
C PRO A 384 22.93 -5.61 16.81
N THR A 385 23.35 -4.97 17.91
CA THR A 385 22.89 -5.26 19.27
C THR A 385 22.45 -3.99 20.02
N LEU A 386 21.71 -4.17 21.12
CA LEU A 386 21.35 -3.07 22.03
C LEU A 386 22.58 -2.43 22.69
N LEU A 387 23.60 -3.24 22.96
CA LEU A 387 24.84 -2.76 23.56
C LEU A 387 25.59 -1.83 22.60
N ASP A 388 25.71 -2.23 21.34
CA ASP A 388 26.34 -1.40 20.29
C ASP A 388 25.58 -0.09 20.12
N ALA A 389 24.24 -0.14 20.20
CA ALA A 389 23.41 1.06 20.14
C ALA A 389 23.62 1.99 21.34
N ALA A 390 23.71 1.46 22.57
CA ALA A 390 24.00 2.27 23.75
C ALA A 390 25.40 2.91 23.67
N LYS A 391 26.41 2.15 23.22
CA LYS A 391 27.77 2.65 22.98
C LYS A 391 27.78 3.76 21.92
N LEU A 392 27.06 3.57 20.81
CA LEU A 392 26.96 4.57 19.75
C LEU A 392 26.32 5.87 20.26
N VAL A 393 25.27 5.79 21.07
CA VAL A 393 24.64 6.96 21.70
C VAL A 393 25.63 7.70 22.60
N ALA A 394 26.34 6.97 23.46
CA ALA A 394 27.35 7.56 24.35
C ALA A 394 28.46 8.28 23.56
N SER A 395 28.99 7.63 22.51
CA SER A 395 30.03 8.23 21.65
C SER A 395 29.55 9.49 20.94
N HIS A 396 28.32 9.51 20.42
CA HIS A 396 27.75 10.71 19.78
C HIS A 396 27.53 11.84 20.79
N LEU A 397 27.07 11.52 22.01
CA LEU A 397 26.89 12.50 23.07
C LEU A 397 28.22 13.16 23.46
N ILE A 398 29.28 12.36 23.68
CA ILE A 398 30.62 12.87 24.00
C ILE A 398 31.15 13.75 22.87
N ALA A 399 31.09 13.26 21.63
CA ALA A 399 31.63 13.96 20.47
C ALA A 399 30.93 15.30 20.20
N LYS A 400 29.60 15.36 20.33
CA LYS A 400 28.82 16.58 20.02
C LYS A 400 28.87 17.63 21.13
N THR A 401 29.17 17.21 22.35
CA THR A 401 29.29 18.11 23.51
C THR A 401 30.73 18.55 23.78
N ASP A 402 31.66 18.28 22.86
CA ASP A 402 33.09 18.54 23.02
C ASP A 402 33.62 18.02 24.35
N SER A 403 33.26 16.79 24.71
CA SER A 403 33.65 16.14 25.98
C SER A 403 33.19 16.83 27.27
N LYS A 404 32.37 17.89 27.21
CA LYS A 404 31.88 18.58 28.42
C LYS A 404 31.11 17.66 29.35
N VAL A 405 30.34 16.72 28.81
CA VAL A 405 29.55 15.75 29.60
C VAL A 405 30.41 14.78 30.40
N GLU A 406 31.68 14.58 30.04
CA GLU A 406 32.60 13.72 30.79
C GLU A 406 32.97 14.31 32.15
N GLN A 407 32.71 15.62 32.35
CA GLN A 407 32.90 16.31 33.63
C GLN A 407 31.81 15.98 34.66
N ILE A 408 30.71 15.32 34.25
CA ILE A 408 29.63 14.93 35.17
C ILE A 408 30.14 13.81 36.09
N PRO A 409 29.99 13.94 37.42
CA PRO A 409 30.39 12.90 38.37
C PRO A 409 29.78 11.53 38.03
N GLY A 410 30.63 10.50 37.96
CA GLY A 410 30.25 9.12 37.66
C GLY A 410 29.91 8.85 36.19
N PHE A 411 30.14 9.79 35.26
CA PHE A 411 29.82 9.60 33.84
C PHE A 411 30.51 8.36 33.24
N HIS A 412 31.82 8.23 33.43
CA HIS A 412 32.58 7.07 32.91
C HIS A 412 32.15 5.75 33.54
N ASP A 413 31.89 5.72 34.85
CA ASP A 413 31.36 4.54 35.53
C ASP A 413 30.01 4.12 34.94
N ARG A 414 29.16 5.09 34.59
CA ARG A 414 27.88 4.83 33.91
C ARG A 414 28.10 4.35 32.48
N VAL A 415 29.06 4.89 31.73
CA VAL A 415 29.43 4.35 30.40
C VAL A 415 29.87 2.89 30.49
N GLU A 416 30.67 2.52 31.50
CA GLU A 416 31.08 1.13 31.74
C GLU A 416 29.88 0.25 32.12
N GLN A 417 28.97 0.75 32.95
CA GLN A 417 27.74 0.03 33.32
C GLN A 417 26.84 -0.27 32.11
N LEU A 418 26.90 0.53 31.03
CA LEU A 418 26.17 0.23 29.79
C LEU A 418 26.64 -1.08 29.13
N GLU A 419 27.78 -1.65 29.51
CA GLU A 419 28.20 -3.00 29.09
C GLU A 419 27.29 -4.11 29.62
N ASN A 420 26.48 -3.82 30.63
CA ASN A 420 25.48 -4.74 31.14
C ASN A 420 24.20 -4.70 30.28
N GLU A 421 24.00 -5.72 29.44
CA GLU A 421 22.81 -5.83 28.58
C GLU A 421 21.49 -5.81 29.38
N SER A 422 21.47 -6.35 30.61
CA SER A 422 20.28 -6.29 31.48
C SER A 422 19.93 -4.85 31.85
N LEU A 423 20.94 -4.02 32.12
CA LEU A 423 20.75 -2.59 32.37
C LEU A 423 20.23 -1.88 31.11
N VAL A 424 20.85 -2.10 29.95
CA VAL A 424 20.39 -1.47 28.69
C VAL A 424 18.95 -1.87 28.37
N ARG A 425 18.60 -3.15 28.59
CA ARG A 425 17.20 -3.61 28.49
C ARG A 425 16.30 -2.90 29.49
N LYS A 426 16.75 -2.70 30.74
CA LYS A 426 16.01 -1.91 31.74
C LYS A 426 15.83 -0.46 31.33
N LEU A 427 16.81 0.18 30.69
CA LEU A 427 16.67 1.55 30.17
C LEU A 427 15.58 1.64 29.08
N ILE A 428 15.36 0.55 28.34
CA ILE A 428 14.25 0.44 27.38
C ILE A 428 12.93 0.12 28.09
N THR A 429 12.93 -0.75 29.12
CA THR A 429 11.72 -1.28 29.77
C THR A 429 11.24 -0.53 31.01
N ALA A 430 12.05 0.35 31.62
CA ALA A 430 11.66 1.25 32.73
C ALA A 430 10.54 2.23 32.35
N SER A 431 10.06 2.11 31.12
CA SER A 431 9.03 2.87 30.45
C SER A 431 7.73 2.07 30.26
N GLY A 432 7.33 1.31 31.29
CA GLY A 432 5.94 0.91 31.51
C GLY A 432 5.32 -0.11 30.55
N ARG A 433 6.02 -0.60 29.52
CA ARG A 433 5.56 -1.76 28.72
C ARG A 433 6.29 -3.00 29.19
N LEU A 434 5.55 -4.04 29.58
CA LEU A 434 6.09 -5.41 29.65
C LEU A 434 6.90 -5.65 28.36
N PRO A 435 8.11 -6.22 28.44
CA PRO A 435 8.85 -6.63 27.26
C PRO A 435 7.88 -7.38 26.34
N GLN A 436 7.77 -6.98 25.07
CA GLN A 436 6.79 -7.55 24.15
C GLN A 436 6.92 -9.09 24.08
N GLU A 437 8.11 -9.60 24.36
CA GLU A 437 8.43 -10.99 24.59
C GLU A 437 7.67 -11.62 25.76
N GLU A 438 7.75 -11.07 26.97
CA GLU A 438 7.01 -11.58 28.14
C GLU A 438 5.51 -11.52 27.93
N SER A 439 5.00 -10.43 27.34
CA SER A 439 3.59 -10.30 27.03
C SER A 439 3.11 -11.34 26.02
N LEU A 440 3.89 -11.58 24.95
CA LEU A 440 3.57 -12.59 23.96
C LEU A 440 3.70 -14.00 24.56
N GLN A 441 4.73 -14.25 25.36
CA GLN A 441 4.95 -15.55 26.00
C GLN A 441 3.80 -15.89 26.94
N LYS A 442 3.41 -14.95 27.82
CA LYS A 442 2.24 -15.09 28.70
C LYS A 442 0.98 -15.43 27.92
N GLN A 443 0.71 -14.74 26.81
CA GLN A 443 -0.45 -15.03 25.97
C GLN A 443 -0.36 -16.43 25.33
N LEU A 444 0.81 -16.83 24.83
CA LEU A 444 1.02 -18.16 24.25
C LEU A 444 0.76 -19.26 25.29
N ASP A 445 1.18 -19.03 26.54
CA ASP A 445 0.97 -19.93 27.67
C ASP A 445 -0.51 -20.02 28.07
N GLU A 446 -1.20 -18.87 28.19
CA GLU A 446 -2.64 -18.80 28.47
C GLU A 446 -3.48 -19.48 27.38
N GLU A 447 -3.11 -19.35 26.11
CA GLU A 447 -3.77 -20.03 24.98
C GLU A 447 -3.43 -21.53 24.89
N LYS A 448 -2.54 -22.05 25.76
CA LYS A 448 -1.94 -23.39 25.65
C LYS A 448 -1.44 -23.65 24.22
N SER A 449 -0.81 -22.64 23.64
CA SER A 449 -0.38 -22.64 22.24
C SER A 449 0.70 -23.70 22.03
N SER A 450 0.67 -24.36 20.87
CA SER A 450 1.81 -25.19 20.45
C SER A 450 2.97 -24.34 19.91
N VAL A 451 2.82 -23.02 19.87
CA VAL A 451 3.84 -22.07 19.39
C VAL A 451 4.55 -21.48 20.60
N TYR A 452 5.88 -21.35 20.51
CA TYR A 452 6.72 -20.71 21.53
C TYR A 452 7.75 -19.79 20.89
N ILE A 453 8.26 -18.83 21.65
CA ILE A 453 9.32 -17.92 21.22
C ILE A 453 10.66 -18.66 21.31
N SER A 454 11.36 -18.84 20.18
CA SER A 454 12.69 -19.46 20.17
C SER A 454 13.82 -18.44 20.20
N ALA A 455 13.55 -17.21 19.72
CA ALA A 455 14.44 -16.07 19.87
C ALA A 455 13.65 -14.77 19.70
N TYR A 456 14.13 -13.69 20.30
CA TYR A 456 13.59 -12.35 20.13
C TYR A 456 14.70 -11.37 19.76
N ASN A 457 14.49 -10.62 18.68
CA ASN A 457 15.36 -9.52 18.31
C ASN A 457 14.71 -8.20 18.80
N PRO A 458 15.21 -7.59 19.88
CA PRO A 458 14.63 -6.37 20.45
C PRO A 458 14.75 -5.17 19.51
N MET A 459 15.78 -5.15 18.66
CA MET A 459 16.00 -4.09 17.69
C MET A 459 14.90 -4.08 16.62
N THR A 460 14.65 -5.21 15.98
CA THR A 460 13.65 -5.29 14.91
C THR A 460 12.22 -5.54 15.40
N ARG A 461 12.05 -5.83 16.70
CA ARG A 461 10.79 -6.34 17.30
C ARG A 461 10.25 -7.57 16.57
N ILE A 462 11.16 -8.38 16.02
CA ILE A 462 10.85 -9.62 15.33
C ILE A 462 11.07 -10.78 16.29
N PHE A 463 10.04 -11.60 16.44
CA PHE A 463 10.09 -12.88 17.11
C PHE A 463 10.44 -13.96 16.11
N THR A 464 11.38 -14.81 16.48
CA THR A 464 11.54 -16.12 15.87
C THR A 464 10.70 -17.09 16.69
N LEU A 465 9.71 -17.69 16.04
CA LEU A 465 8.73 -18.58 16.62
C LEU A 465 8.99 -20.01 16.16
N ALA A 466 8.71 -20.97 17.02
CA ALA A 466 8.78 -22.40 16.75
C ALA A 466 7.47 -23.09 17.14
N CYS A 467 7.24 -24.31 16.63
CA CYS A 467 6.03 -25.08 16.91
C CYS A 467 6.35 -26.46 17.47
N SER A 468 5.89 -26.76 18.69
CA SER A 468 6.09 -28.05 19.35
C SER A 468 5.45 -29.22 18.59
N LYS A 469 4.37 -28.97 17.82
CA LYS A 469 3.68 -29.97 16.99
C LYS A 469 4.33 -30.22 15.62
N HIS A 470 5.13 -29.29 15.12
CA HIS A 470 5.67 -29.33 13.75
C HIS A 470 7.17 -29.03 13.74
N LYS A 471 7.96 -29.89 14.39
CA LYS A 471 9.42 -29.75 14.49
C LYS A 471 10.10 -29.72 13.12
N ASP A 472 9.52 -30.40 12.14
CA ASP A 472 9.99 -30.48 10.75
C ASP A 472 9.82 -29.17 9.96
N TYR A 473 8.99 -28.22 10.44
CA TYR A 473 8.79 -26.93 9.79
C TYR A 473 9.90 -25.92 10.11
N GLY A 474 10.70 -26.18 11.15
CA GLY A 474 11.69 -25.23 11.66
C GLY A 474 11.05 -24.01 12.33
N THR A 475 11.78 -22.90 12.33
CA THR A 475 11.35 -21.63 12.90
C THR A 475 10.83 -20.67 11.82
N TRP A 476 9.93 -19.75 12.19
CA TRP A 476 9.52 -18.65 11.32
C TRP A 476 9.55 -17.32 12.08
N THR A 477 9.66 -16.22 11.35
CA THR A 477 9.71 -14.88 11.96
C THR A 477 8.35 -14.18 11.88
N ALA A 478 8.01 -13.40 12.92
CA ALA A 478 6.83 -12.56 12.97
C ALA A 478 7.08 -11.31 13.82
N SER A 479 6.48 -10.17 13.46
CA SER A 479 6.44 -9.01 14.35
C SER A 479 5.47 -9.25 15.51
N ALA A 480 5.60 -8.50 16.61
CA ALA A 480 4.71 -8.60 17.79
C ALA A 480 3.21 -8.63 17.40
N GLY A 481 2.77 -7.63 16.63
CA GLY A 481 1.37 -7.52 16.21
C GLY A 481 0.93 -8.65 15.27
N ASN A 482 1.86 -9.19 14.47
CA ASN A 482 1.56 -10.38 13.68
C ASN A 482 1.50 -11.62 14.56
N ALA A 483 2.37 -11.80 15.55
CA ALA A 483 2.41 -12.98 16.43
C ALA A 483 1.18 -13.05 17.36
N ILE A 484 0.83 -11.93 17.98
CA ILE A 484 -0.27 -11.79 18.95
C ILE A 484 -1.65 -11.76 18.25
N GLY A 485 -1.72 -11.11 17.09
CA GLY A 485 -3.01 -10.76 16.48
C GLY A 485 -3.44 -9.35 16.86
N SER A 486 -4.65 -8.94 16.48
CA SER A 486 -5.19 -7.66 16.97
C SER A 486 -5.62 -7.82 18.43
N ASN A 487 -5.30 -6.82 19.27
CA ASN A 487 -5.77 -6.75 20.66
C ASN A 487 -7.30 -6.77 20.79
N VAL A 488 -8.02 -6.50 19.69
CA VAL A 488 -9.49 -6.51 19.59
C VAL A 488 -10.05 -7.93 19.32
N GLY A 489 -9.20 -8.96 19.24
CA GLY A 489 -9.60 -10.36 19.01
C GLY A 489 -10.01 -10.71 17.57
N ASP A 490 -10.31 -9.70 16.73
CA ASP A 490 -10.76 -9.88 15.34
C ASP A 490 -9.72 -10.53 14.41
N ARG A 491 -8.44 -10.32 14.67
CA ARG A 491 -7.34 -11.03 14.00
C ARG A 491 -6.65 -11.93 15.00
N LYS A 492 -6.85 -13.24 14.86
CA LYS A 492 -5.99 -14.23 15.53
C LYS A 492 -4.56 -14.06 14.99
N GLY A 493 -3.59 -14.00 15.89
CA GLY A 493 -2.18 -13.90 15.56
C GLY A 493 -1.67 -15.01 14.66
N THR A 494 -0.44 -14.84 14.19
CA THR A 494 0.26 -15.72 13.26
C THR A 494 0.63 -16.99 13.99
N ARG A 495 -0.33 -17.92 14.02
CA ARG A 495 -0.12 -19.30 14.46
C ARG A 495 0.91 -19.97 13.55
N CYS A 496 1.48 -21.07 14.02
CA CYS A 496 2.29 -21.97 13.18
C CYS A 496 1.63 -22.15 11.81
N PRO A 497 2.32 -21.86 10.68
CA PRO A 497 1.73 -21.89 9.36
C PRO A 497 1.06 -23.23 9.02
N LYS A 498 1.65 -24.36 9.46
CA LYS A 498 1.05 -25.69 9.35
C LYS A 498 -0.19 -25.85 10.22
N CYS A 499 -0.16 -25.50 11.51
CA CYS A 499 -1.35 -25.54 12.38
C CYS A 499 -2.49 -24.68 11.82
N GLY A 500 -2.17 -23.47 11.34
CA GLY A 500 -3.11 -22.54 10.76
C GLY A 500 -3.71 -23.07 9.45
N ALA A 501 -2.89 -23.67 8.58
CA ALA A 501 -3.35 -24.33 7.36
C ALA A 501 -4.24 -25.53 7.68
N ASN A 502 -3.86 -26.38 8.63
CA ASN A 502 -4.65 -27.54 9.04
C ASN A 502 -5.99 -27.14 9.64
N LYS A 503 -6.01 -26.13 10.53
CA LYS A 503 -7.25 -25.61 11.12
C LYS A 503 -8.18 -25.01 10.07
N ARG A 504 -7.67 -24.11 9.22
CA ARG A 504 -8.46 -23.54 8.11
C ARG A 504 -8.90 -24.62 7.12
N GLY A 505 -8.06 -25.63 6.92
CA GLY A 505 -8.36 -26.79 6.09
C GLY A 505 -9.51 -27.60 6.65
N ALA A 506 -9.51 -27.87 7.97
CA ALA A 506 -10.58 -28.56 8.68
C ALA A 506 -11.88 -27.76 8.69
N GLU A 507 -11.83 -26.46 8.99
CA GLU A 507 -13.01 -25.57 8.99
C GLU A 507 -13.67 -25.44 7.61
N LYS A 508 -12.88 -25.54 6.53
CA LYS A 508 -13.37 -25.46 5.15
C LYS A 508 -13.59 -26.83 4.51
N ARG A 509 -13.28 -27.92 5.22
CA ARG A 509 -13.41 -29.28 4.70
C ARG A 509 -14.88 -29.60 4.56
N LEU A 510 -15.27 -30.11 3.40
CA LEU A 510 -16.61 -30.67 3.25
C LEU A 510 -16.68 -31.97 4.06
N SER A 511 -17.83 -32.24 4.69
CA SER A 511 -18.12 -33.59 5.19
C SER A 511 -18.08 -34.58 4.03
N GLU A 512 -17.91 -35.86 4.33
CA GLU A 512 -17.83 -36.89 3.27
C GLU A 512 -19.05 -36.87 2.36
N GLN A 513 -20.25 -36.82 2.95
CA GLN A 513 -21.51 -36.74 2.21
C GLN A 513 -21.61 -35.45 1.38
N ALA A 514 -21.17 -34.31 1.92
CA ALA A 514 -21.17 -33.05 1.19
C ALA A 514 -20.16 -33.05 0.03
N LEU A 515 -19.01 -33.68 0.21
CA LEU A 515 -18.00 -33.83 -0.84
C LEU A 515 -18.53 -34.70 -1.99
N ASP A 516 -19.16 -35.82 -1.68
CA ASP A 516 -19.73 -36.72 -2.68
C ASP A 516 -20.91 -36.07 -3.42
N ALA A 517 -21.77 -35.34 -2.70
CA ALA A 517 -22.87 -34.58 -3.30
C ALA A 517 -22.36 -33.49 -4.24
N GLU A 518 -21.37 -32.70 -3.82
CA GLU A 518 -20.79 -31.64 -4.65
C GLU A 518 -20.04 -32.22 -5.85
N ALA A 519 -19.31 -33.32 -5.67
CA ALA A 519 -18.65 -34.02 -6.78
C ALA A 519 -19.65 -34.51 -7.82
N LYS A 520 -20.72 -35.19 -7.38
CA LYS A 520 -21.78 -35.71 -8.25
C LYS A 520 -22.50 -34.59 -9.00
N LYS A 521 -22.81 -33.49 -8.33
CA LYS A 521 -23.42 -32.28 -8.93
C LYS A 521 -22.62 -31.75 -10.11
N TYR A 522 -21.29 -31.86 -10.08
CA TYR A 522 -20.41 -31.43 -11.17
C TYR A 522 -19.95 -32.57 -12.10
N GLY A 523 -20.58 -33.73 -12.02
CA GLY A 523 -20.30 -34.85 -12.92
C GLY A 523 -19.01 -35.59 -12.56
N PHE A 524 -18.68 -35.74 -11.27
CA PHE A 524 -17.50 -36.47 -10.80
C PHE A 524 -17.82 -37.51 -9.72
N LYS A 525 -16.95 -38.51 -9.62
CA LYS A 525 -16.87 -39.48 -8.53
C LYS A 525 -15.46 -39.48 -7.94
N LYS A 526 -15.33 -39.44 -6.62
CA LYS A 526 -14.04 -39.61 -5.93
C LYS A 526 -13.54 -41.05 -6.07
N THR A 527 -12.22 -41.24 -6.15
CA THR A 527 -11.58 -42.57 -6.17
C THR A 527 -10.58 -42.78 -5.02
N PHE A 528 -10.64 -41.91 -4.01
CA PHE A 528 -9.80 -41.96 -2.81
C PHE A 528 -10.64 -42.16 -1.56
N ASP A 529 -10.00 -42.68 -0.51
CA ASP A 529 -10.56 -42.77 0.83
C ASP A 529 -10.67 -41.37 1.46
N PHE A 530 -11.82 -41.04 2.07
CA PHE A 530 -12.06 -39.74 2.67
C PHE A 530 -11.05 -39.37 3.77
N ALA A 531 -10.45 -40.35 4.46
CA ALA A 531 -9.39 -40.12 5.44
C ALA A 531 -8.15 -39.44 4.84
N VAL A 532 -7.92 -39.58 3.53
CA VAL A 532 -6.80 -38.93 2.81
C VAL A 532 -7.09 -37.46 2.52
N TYR A 533 -8.34 -37.00 2.57
CA TYR A 533 -8.72 -35.62 2.26
C TYR A 533 -8.49 -34.69 3.45
N VAL A 534 -7.43 -33.88 3.35
CA VAL A 534 -6.96 -32.96 4.38
C VAL A 534 -7.42 -31.51 4.12
N SER A 535 -7.51 -31.09 2.86
CA SER A 535 -7.92 -29.71 2.54
C SER A 535 -8.43 -29.54 1.11
N ASN A 536 -9.17 -28.47 0.85
CA ASN A 536 -9.72 -28.17 -0.48
C ASN A 536 -8.66 -27.91 -1.55
N ALA A 537 -7.43 -27.60 -1.15
CA ALA A 537 -6.29 -27.36 -2.03
C ALA A 537 -5.52 -28.64 -2.39
N GLN A 538 -5.77 -29.74 -1.69
CA GLN A 538 -5.08 -31.01 -1.92
C GLN A 538 -5.46 -31.61 -3.28
N LEU A 539 -4.46 -32.08 -4.03
CA LEU A 539 -4.69 -32.76 -5.30
C LEU A 539 -5.16 -34.20 -5.03
N LEU A 540 -6.38 -34.49 -5.44
CA LEU A 540 -7.06 -35.76 -5.22
C LEU A 540 -7.43 -36.39 -6.57
N PRO A 541 -7.49 -37.72 -6.69
CA PRO A 541 -7.92 -38.40 -7.90
C PRO A 541 -9.46 -38.43 -8.04
N TRP A 542 -9.95 -38.18 -9.25
CA TRP A 542 -11.37 -38.11 -9.60
C TRP A 542 -11.62 -38.83 -10.92
N VAL A 543 -12.84 -39.36 -11.08
CA VAL A 543 -13.34 -39.92 -12.35
C VAL A 543 -14.53 -39.11 -12.82
N CYS A 544 -14.55 -38.74 -14.11
CA CYS A 544 -15.68 -38.05 -14.72
C CYS A 544 -16.86 -39.01 -14.91
N LEU A 545 -18.07 -38.58 -14.52
CA LEU A 545 -19.30 -39.35 -14.72
C LEU A 545 -19.78 -39.36 -16.17
N ASN A 546 -19.38 -38.38 -16.98
CA ASN A 546 -19.74 -38.33 -18.41
C ASN A 546 -18.85 -39.24 -19.26
N ASN A 547 -17.63 -39.53 -18.82
CA ASN A 547 -16.72 -40.46 -19.48
C ASN A 547 -15.79 -41.10 -18.43
N PRO A 548 -16.00 -42.37 -18.05
CA PRO A 548 -15.19 -43.07 -17.05
C PRO A 548 -13.70 -43.17 -17.36
N GLU A 549 -13.29 -43.05 -18.63
CA GLU A 549 -11.88 -43.03 -19.04
C GLU A 549 -11.15 -41.75 -18.61
N HIS A 550 -11.90 -40.67 -18.34
CA HIS A 550 -11.33 -39.42 -17.87
C HIS A 550 -11.04 -39.46 -16.37
N THR A 551 -9.80 -39.80 -16.04
CA THR A 551 -9.22 -39.65 -14.69
C THR A 551 -8.51 -38.31 -14.55
N ILE A 552 -8.75 -37.61 -13.44
CA ILE A 552 -8.16 -36.29 -13.16
C ILE A 552 -7.55 -36.29 -11.76
N LYS A 553 -6.34 -35.73 -11.60
CA LYS A 553 -5.76 -35.43 -10.29
C LYS A 553 -5.75 -33.91 -10.08
N ASP A 554 -6.70 -33.38 -9.32
CA ASP A 554 -6.86 -31.93 -9.07
C ASP A 554 -7.48 -31.68 -7.68
N SER A 555 -7.39 -30.44 -7.23
CA SER A 555 -8.04 -29.88 -6.05
C SER A 555 -9.56 -29.73 -6.23
N LEU A 556 -10.31 -29.48 -5.16
CA LEU A 556 -11.78 -29.28 -5.24
C LEU A 556 -12.17 -28.11 -6.16
N ALA A 557 -11.24 -27.18 -6.45
CA ALA A 557 -11.49 -26.08 -7.39
C ALA A 557 -11.85 -26.56 -8.82
N HIS A 558 -11.56 -27.80 -9.18
CA HIS A 558 -11.96 -28.34 -10.49
C HIS A 558 -13.46 -28.69 -10.57
N LEU A 559 -14.13 -28.92 -9.43
CA LEU A 559 -15.56 -29.27 -9.41
C LEU A 559 -16.38 -28.17 -10.09
N SER A 560 -16.17 -26.89 -9.73
CA SER A 560 -16.85 -25.76 -10.41
C SER A 560 -16.43 -25.55 -11.87
N ARG A 561 -15.30 -26.13 -12.30
CA ARG A 561 -14.81 -26.08 -13.69
C ARG A 561 -15.30 -27.28 -14.51
N GLY A 562 -15.77 -28.36 -13.90
CA GLY A 562 -16.11 -29.58 -14.65
C GLY A 562 -14.88 -30.27 -15.26
N CYS A 563 -15.12 -31.35 -16.01
CA CYS A 563 -14.06 -32.18 -16.58
C CYS A 563 -13.28 -31.45 -17.69
N ARG A 564 -11.97 -31.28 -17.50
CA ARG A 564 -11.09 -30.60 -18.48
C ARG A 564 -11.06 -31.30 -19.84
N PHE A 565 -11.24 -32.61 -19.87
CA PHE A 565 -11.24 -33.42 -21.08
C PHE A 565 -12.56 -33.26 -21.84
N CYS A 566 -13.71 -33.48 -21.18
CA CYS A 566 -15.03 -33.25 -21.78
C CYS A 566 -15.20 -31.81 -22.28
N ARG A 567 -14.69 -30.82 -21.53
CA ARG A 567 -14.70 -29.41 -21.96
C ARG A 567 -13.88 -29.22 -23.24
N ARG A 568 -12.70 -29.84 -23.34
CA ARG A 568 -11.87 -29.78 -24.54
C ARG A 568 -12.55 -30.46 -25.72
N GLU A 569 -13.13 -31.64 -25.54
CA GLU A 569 -13.90 -32.34 -26.58
C GLU A 569 -15.08 -31.51 -27.08
N THR A 570 -15.87 -30.94 -26.16
CA THR A 570 -16.98 -30.05 -26.51
C THR A 570 -16.50 -28.83 -27.28
N ALA A 571 -15.40 -28.19 -26.83
CA ALA A 571 -14.82 -27.05 -27.52
C ALA A 571 -14.29 -27.41 -28.92
N THR A 572 -13.68 -28.59 -29.07
CA THR A 572 -13.22 -29.13 -30.35
C THR A 572 -14.40 -29.37 -31.29
N LEU A 573 -15.48 -30.01 -30.83
CA LEU A 573 -16.70 -30.24 -31.60
C LEU A 573 -17.36 -28.93 -32.05
N GLN A 574 -17.50 -27.97 -31.14
CA GLN A 574 -18.03 -26.64 -31.47
C GLN A 574 -17.14 -25.89 -32.48
N HIS A 575 -15.81 -26.03 -32.36
CA HIS A 575 -14.89 -25.45 -33.32
C HIS A 575 -15.03 -26.12 -34.70
N GLN A 576 -15.09 -27.44 -34.76
CA GLN A 576 -15.33 -28.21 -36.00
C GLN A 576 -16.64 -27.80 -36.67
N GLN A 577 -17.74 -27.67 -35.91
CA GLN A 577 -19.02 -27.20 -36.43
C GLN A 577 -18.95 -25.77 -36.99
N ARG A 578 -18.26 -24.86 -36.30
CA ARG A 578 -18.07 -23.48 -36.78
C ARG A 578 -17.24 -23.41 -38.06
N GLU A 579 -16.14 -24.16 -38.13
CA GLU A 579 -15.28 -24.19 -39.32
C GLU A 579 -15.99 -24.89 -40.50
N HIS A 580 -16.73 -25.96 -40.25
CA HIS A 580 -17.59 -26.60 -41.25
C HIS A 580 -18.66 -25.64 -41.79
N ALA A 581 -19.32 -24.87 -40.92
CA ALA A 581 -20.30 -23.88 -41.33
C ALA A 581 -19.69 -22.77 -42.21
N LYS A 582 -18.48 -22.28 -41.86
CA LYS A 582 -17.73 -21.32 -42.69
C LYS A 582 -17.38 -21.91 -44.05
N LEU A 583 -16.90 -23.15 -44.07
CA LEU A 583 -16.58 -23.87 -45.30
C LEU A 583 -17.82 -24.00 -46.18
N ASN A 584 -18.96 -24.41 -45.62
CA ASN A 584 -20.23 -24.53 -46.33
C ASN A 584 -20.67 -23.19 -46.94
N ALA A 585 -20.58 -22.10 -46.18
CA ALA A 585 -20.87 -20.75 -46.69
C ALA A 585 -19.94 -20.37 -47.85
N LYS A 586 -18.64 -20.68 -47.75
CA LYS A 586 -17.68 -20.42 -48.83
C LYS A 586 -17.98 -21.24 -50.09
N VAL A 587 -18.26 -22.53 -49.95
CA VAL A 587 -18.65 -23.42 -51.06
C VAL A 587 -19.90 -22.89 -51.76
N LYS A 588 -20.93 -22.52 -51.01
CA LYS A 588 -22.16 -21.90 -51.55
C LYS A 588 -21.87 -20.59 -52.29
N SER A 589 -20.99 -19.73 -51.76
CA SER A 589 -20.63 -18.46 -52.41
C SER A 589 -19.91 -18.65 -53.76
N ASN A 590 -19.25 -19.79 -53.95
CA ASN A 590 -18.62 -20.17 -55.21
C ASN A 590 -19.63 -20.77 -56.22
N GLY A 591 -20.90 -20.93 -55.83
CA GLY A 591 -21.94 -21.60 -56.61
C GLY A 591 -21.92 -23.12 -56.50
N ASP A 592 -21.12 -23.71 -55.62
CA ASP A 592 -20.98 -25.16 -55.46
C ASP A 592 -21.80 -25.68 -54.26
N ILE A 593 -21.97 -27.01 -54.13
CA ILE A 593 -22.70 -27.65 -53.03
C ILE A 593 -21.75 -28.54 -52.22
N LEU A 594 -21.66 -28.30 -50.90
CA LEU A 594 -20.87 -29.13 -49.98
C LEU A 594 -21.67 -30.38 -49.59
N LEU A 595 -21.16 -31.57 -49.91
CA LEU A 595 -21.80 -32.85 -49.57
C LEU A 595 -21.33 -33.42 -48.23
N THR A 596 -20.12 -33.07 -47.77
CA THR A 596 -19.57 -33.62 -46.52
C THR A 596 -20.35 -33.09 -45.31
N PRO A 597 -20.98 -33.95 -44.49
CA PRO A 597 -21.68 -33.52 -43.29
C PRO A 597 -20.68 -33.07 -42.19
N PRO A 598 -21.14 -32.30 -41.19
CA PRO A 598 -20.28 -31.84 -40.10
C PRO A 598 -19.57 -32.97 -39.34
N SER A 599 -20.20 -34.14 -39.22
CA SER A 599 -19.66 -35.31 -38.51
C SER A 599 -18.45 -35.95 -39.22
N GLU A 600 -18.32 -35.78 -40.54
CA GLU A 600 -17.18 -36.25 -41.34
C GLU A 600 -16.04 -35.21 -41.42
N TYR A 601 -16.27 -33.98 -40.94
CA TYR A 601 -15.29 -32.90 -40.98
C TYR A 601 -14.47 -32.82 -39.68
N HIS A 602 -13.16 -33.06 -39.76
CA HIS A 602 -12.30 -33.03 -38.58
C HIS A 602 -11.43 -31.78 -38.48
N ASN A 603 -10.92 -31.28 -39.61
CA ASN A 603 -10.01 -30.13 -39.70
C ASN A 603 -9.81 -29.66 -41.16
N ASN A 604 -8.97 -28.65 -41.37
CA ASN A 604 -8.67 -28.07 -42.70
C ASN A 604 -7.91 -29.01 -43.67
N SER A 605 -7.42 -30.15 -43.18
CA SER A 605 -6.78 -31.19 -43.99
C SER A 605 -7.74 -32.30 -44.40
N THR A 606 -8.95 -32.34 -43.85
CA THR A 606 -9.98 -33.33 -44.20
C THR A 606 -10.39 -33.15 -45.65
N LYS A 607 -10.36 -34.20 -46.47
CA LYS A 607 -10.86 -34.12 -47.86
C LYS A 607 -12.38 -34.07 -47.83
N VAL A 608 -12.96 -32.95 -48.28
CA VAL A 608 -14.40 -32.78 -48.39
C VAL A 608 -14.90 -33.06 -49.81
N ARG A 609 -16.11 -33.58 -49.92
CA ARG A 609 -16.86 -33.85 -51.16
C ARG A 609 -17.69 -32.63 -51.52
N VAL A 610 -17.55 -32.15 -52.75
CA VAL A 610 -18.22 -30.95 -53.27
C VAL A 610 -18.77 -31.25 -54.67
N ILE A 611 -19.99 -30.80 -54.98
CA ILE A 611 -20.53 -30.83 -56.34
C ILE A 611 -20.33 -29.47 -56.99
N CYS A 612 -19.83 -29.47 -58.24
CA CYS A 612 -19.71 -28.25 -59.04
C CYS A 612 -21.09 -27.82 -59.59
N ALA A 613 -21.77 -26.90 -58.91
CA ALA A 613 -23.16 -26.51 -59.19
C ALA A 613 -23.34 -25.08 -59.74
N ARG A 614 -22.23 -24.38 -59.97
CA ARG A 614 -22.22 -22.99 -60.46
C ARG A 614 -22.74 -22.88 -61.90
N SER A 615 -23.21 -21.70 -62.28
CA SER A 615 -23.62 -21.40 -63.66
C SER A 615 -22.45 -21.64 -64.63
N GLY A 616 -22.62 -22.56 -65.59
CA GLY A 616 -21.55 -23.01 -66.49
C GLY A 616 -20.57 -24.04 -65.88
N GLY A 617 -20.86 -24.56 -64.68
CA GLY A 617 -20.13 -25.65 -64.03
C GLY A 617 -20.37 -27.02 -64.70
N CYS A 618 -19.57 -28.02 -64.32
CA CYS A 618 -19.61 -29.34 -64.95
C CYS A 618 -20.56 -30.35 -64.27
N GLY A 619 -21.18 -30.00 -63.13
CA GLY A 619 -22.10 -30.88 -62.39
C GLY A 619 -21.44 -32.06 -61.67
N LYS A 620 -20.12 -32.25 -61.78
CA LYS A 620 -19.42 -33.41 -61.21
C LYS A 620 -19.04 -33.19 -59.75
N GLU A 621 -19.11 -34.27 -58.98
CA GLU A 621 -18.53 -34.34 -57.63
C GLU A 621 -16.99 -34.33 -57.72
N TYR A 622 -16.33 -33.65 -56.78
CA TYR A 622 -14.89 -33.66 -56.62
C TYR A 622 -14.51 -33.59 -55.14
N GLN A 623 -13.31 -34.10 -54.82
CA GLN A 623 -12.74 -34.02 -53.47
C GLN A 623 -11.66 -32.94 -53.40
N ILE A 624 -11.71 -32.11 -52.36
CA ILE A 624 -10.77 -31.00 -52.15
C ILE A 624 -10.61 -30.74 -50.65
N THR A 625 -9.49 -30.15 -50.22
CA THR A 625 -9.31 -29.76 -48.81
C THR A 625 -9.95 -28.38 -48.54
N PRO A 626 -10.51 -28.15 -47.34
CA PRO A 626 -11.08 -26.88 -46.93
C PRO A 626 -10.16 -25.70 -47.19
N GLN A 627 -8.87 -25.82 -46.86
CA GLN A 627 -7.88 -24.76 -47.10
C GLN A 627 -7.84 -24.34 -48.57
N LYS A 628 -7.83 -25.30 -49.50
CA LYS A 628 -7.83 -25.01 -50.94
C LYS A 628 -9.10 -24.30 -51.39
N ILE A 629 -10.26 -24.65 -50.83
CA ILE A 629 -11.52 -23.94 -51.11
C ILE A 629 -11.45 -22.49 -50.60
N MET A 630 -10.92 -22.30 -49.39
CA MET A 630 -10.76 -20.97 -48.80
C MET A 630 -9.79 -20.10 -49.61
N ASP A 631 -8.74 -20.70 -50.19
CA ASP A 631 -7.78 -20.06 -51.08
C ASP A 631 -8.34 -19.80 -52.50
N GLY A 632 -9.60 -20.14 -52.77
CA GLY A 632 -10.27 -19.89 -54.06
C GLY A 632 -9.98 -20.93 -55.14
N GLN A 633 -9.45 -22.10 -54.77
CA GLN A 633 -9.35 -23.24 -55.69
C GLN A 633 -10.73 -23.89 -55.86
N LEU A 634 -11.14 -24.05 -57.13
CA LEU A 634 -12.43 -24.60 -57.53
C LEU A 634 -12.27 -25.94 -58.26
N CYS A 635 -13.38 -26.50 -58.73
CA CYS A 635 -13.41 -27.69 -59.57
C CYS A 635 -12.45 -27.58 -60.78
N LYS A 636 -11.96 -28.71 -61.29
CA LYS A 636 -11.04 -28.78 -62.44
C LYS A 636 -11.56 -28.02 -63.67
N CYS A 637 -12.87 -28.03 -63.94
CA CYS A 637 -13.46 -27.29 -65.06
C CYS A 637 -13.22 -25.77 -64.97
N ASP A 638 -13.05 -25.23 -63.76
CA ASP A 638 -12.68 -23.83 -63.55
C ASP A 638 -11.25 -23.54 -63.98
N LYS A 639 -10.34 -24.45 -63.63
CA LYS A 639 -8.95 -24.35 -64.03
C LYS A 639 -8.84 -24.41 -65.55
N ASP A 640 -9.58 -25.32 -66.17
CA ASP A 640 -9.62 -25.47 -67.61
C ASP A 640 -10.19 -24.21 -68.29
N ALA A 641 -11.26 -23.62 -67.75
CA ALA A 641 -11.84 -22.36 -68.23
C ALA A 641 -10.87 -21.17 -68.07
N ARG A 642 -10.22 -21.03 -66.90
CA ARG A 642 -9.19 -19.99 -66.66
C ARG A 642 -8.01 -20.14 -67.62
N SER A 643 -7.54 -21.37 -67.83
CA SER A 643 -6.47 -21.67 -68.78
C SER A 643 -6.89 -21.37 -70.23
N ALA A 644 -8.11 -21.70 -70.63
CA ALA A 644 -8.64 -21.37 -71.96
C ALA A 644 -8.71 -19.85 -72.17
N LYS A 645 -9.22 -19.09 -71.19
CA LYS A 645 -9.25 -17.63 -71.23
C LYS A 645 -7.85 -17.01 -71.31
N LYS A 646 -6.88 -17.54 -70.56
CA LYS A 646 -5.48 -17.09 -70.62
C LYS A 646 -4.84 -17.39 -71.98
N ARG A 647 -5.11 -18.56 -72.58
CA ARG A 647 -4.66 -18.89 -73.94
C ARG A 647 -5.28 -17.95 -74.98
N ALA A 648 -6.58 -17.69 -74.90
CA ALA A 648 -7.25 -16.75 -75.79
C ALA A 648 -6.68 -15.32 -75.65
N ALA A 649 -6.44 -14.85 -74.43
CA ALA A 649 -5.81 -13.54 -74.19
C ALA A 649 -4.37 -13.47 -74.72
N ALA A 650 -3.59 -14.54 -74.56
CA ALA A 650 -2.23 -14.62 -75.09
C ALA A 650 -2.21 -14.63 -76.63
N GLN A 651 -3.17 -15.29 -77.27
CA GLN A 651 -3.33 -15.26 -78.73
C GLN A 651 -3.73 -13.86 -79.22
N ALA A 652 -4.60 -13.15 -78.49
CA ALA A 652 -5.00 -11.78 -78.83
C ALA A 652 -3.87 -10.74 -78.67
N PHE A 653 -2.83 -11.05 -77.90
CA PHE A 653 -1.68 -10.15 -77.65
C PHE A 653 -0.49 -10.41 -78.59
N GLN A 654 -0.60 -11.35 -79.54
CA GLN A 654 0.43 -11.48 -80.56
C GLN A 654 0.38 -10.27 -81.49
N PRO A 655 1.46 -9.47 -81.60
CA PRO A 655 1.48 -8.30 -82.47
C PRO A 655 1.18 -8.73 -83.92
N PRO A 656 0.46 -7.91 -84.70
CA PRO A 656 0.25 -8.19 -86.12
C PRO A 656 1.62 -8.38 -86.79
N LYS A 657 1.76 -9.49 -87.50
CA LYS A 657 2.99 -9.83 -88.23
C LYS A 657 3.25 -8.89 -89.38
#